data_AF-A0A1H1N697-F1
#
_entry.id   AF-A0A1H1N697-F1
#
_cell.length_a   1.000
_cell.length_b   1.000
_cell.length_c   1.000
_cell.angle_alpha   90.00
_cell.angle_beta   90.00
_cell.angle_gamma   90.00
#
_symmetry.space_group_name_H-M   'P 1'
#
loop_
_entity.id
_entity.type
_entity.pdbx_description
1 polymer ?
#
loop_
_entity_poly.entity_id
_entity_poly.type
_entity_poly.pdbx_seq_one_letter_code
_entity_poly.pdbx_strand_id
1 'polypeptide(L)'
;MTKHLALLLFFLGTQLFAQENNNHLSATIIGSGSPKFNTERCGPSVLITYKNTQILVDMGNGTQANLNKINSKIKDIDGLLFTHHHLDHNEEFAPIFIQSLLGGNKTIIAGPKQTTSLIDNTIENYREDIDYRLSKSGRSLTDVKSNFTAKNLTGNTIFYIGEIKITYTPVNHTIATLAYRFDVENESIVISGDLTYSESLPILAKNADYLIMDSGGAIEVGSKRNVIKNNNNRNNSRAKEKAHVNLAESSQMAKEANVKNLVLTHFNFTNVDEEATSAEIRKNYNGTILYGEDLMSITLNQNIITNKHSNLKNSSALVNTGVQNYYSNTKKNSKPTVAQLNKQPKKNKKSQQTEQRETKPSNYISQYANVPEGGVVTSGELPDLNAFSANGNSLKIKELSKGKYTVLAMGCLTCPEFHKAYTGIEALNVDYAPKDVQFFFVYKSLRHPELDGYVEAQNISERLLMVKEVKKKLGTKVPWIVDAMDDNIRIALNSGSQSVYLISPEGKIVKGWGKLKEQELRQMLSDKVGAASTLTTIKDLDLPVIKRYEKRLNEETNTTIYRPEGLNILSIVPKKPEDTYYVKLRAEADRNLIETGNGKLALGFFPDPILDAHWNNLTPPMKYVLELPEGVTASPQEASAEKGPGDSDTEPRQFWVDIKGASPADQIELTLHYYGCTSNMCMALTHKYTINITPEDNGSRTFGFNKGKHNNNNNNNNNSQKAKNSGPSFERMLANMDTNHDGKVSKSEAKGKLKENFNKRDKNKDGYITEDELARRNR
;
A
#
# COMPACT_ATOMS: atom_id res chain seq x y z
N MET A 1 -9.03 77.04 26.60
CA MET A 1 -9.56 75.85 25.91
C MET A 1 -9.38 76.06 24.41
N THR A 2 -8.33 75.50 23.78
CA THR A 2 -8.14 75.33 22.30
C THR A 2 -6.66 75.02 21.94
N LYS A 3 -6.01 74.04 22.59
CA LYS A 3 -4.69 73.55 22.11
C LYS A 3 -4.43 72.04 22.27
N HIS A 4 -5.43 71.21 22.60
CA HIS A 4 -5.23 69.75 22.78
C HIS A 4 -6.11 68.85 21.91
N LEU A 5 -6.80 69.39 20.89
CA LEU A 5 -7.66 68.57 20.01
C LEU A 5 -7.05 68.26 18.63
N ALA A 6 -5.85 68.78 18.32
CA ALA A 6 -5.21 68.56 17.02
C ALA A 6 -4.15 67.43 17.03
N LEU A 7 -3.80 66.86 18.18
CA LEU A 7 -2.76 65.83 18.29
C LEU A 7 -3.32 64.39 18.40
N LEU A 8 -4.65 64.22 18.41
CA LEU A 8 -5.29 62.90 18.48
C LEU A 8 -5.83 62.39 17.13
N LEU A 9 -5.70 63.16 16.05
CA LEU A 9 -6.13 62.78 14.70
C LEU A 9 -4.97 62.47 13.73
N PHE A 10 -3.72 62.45 14.23
CA PHE A 10 -2.54 62.15 13.41
C PHE A 10 -1.85 60.81 13.77
N PHE A 11 -2.45 60.01 14.64
CA PHE A 11 -1.93 58.68 15.03
C PHE A 11 -2.90 57.52 14.77
N LEU A 12 -3.86 57.71 13.86
CA LEU A 12 -4.83 56.67 13.47
C LEU A 12 -4.87 56.39 11.97
N GLY A 13 -3.74 56.55 11.27
CA GLY A 13 -3.72 56.40 9.83
C GLY A 13 -2.34 56.13 9.25
N THR A 14 -1.72 55.00 9.64
CA THR A 14 -0.77 54.24 8.79
C THR A 14 -0.36 52.95 9.53
N GLN A 15 -1.22 51.93 9.49
CA GLN A 15 -0.81 50.52 9.57
C GLN A 15 -2.02 49.62 9.28
N LEU A 16 -2.55 49.76 8.08
CA LEU A 16 -3.32 48.72 7.40
C LEU A 16 -2.64 48.55 6.05
N PHE A 17 -1.48 47.91 6.05
CA PHE A 17 -1.10 47.13 4.88
C PHE A 17 -2.06 45.94 4.89
N ALA A 18 -3.21 46.12 4.24
CA ALA A 18 -3.99 45.00 3.78
C ALA A 18 -3.04 44.18 2.90
N GLN A 19 -2.64 43.01 3.40
CA GLN A 19 -2.15 41.94 2.54
C GLN A 19 -3.27 41.75 1.52
N GLU A 20 -3.03 42.09 0.25
CA GLU A 20 -3.99 41.78 -0.80
C GLU A 20 -4.28 40.29 -0.68
N ASN A 21 -5.48 39.94 -0.23
CA ASN A 21 -5.90 38.54 -0.18
C ASN A 21 -5.93 38.08 -1.63
N ASN A 22 -4.88 37.38 -2.05
CA ASN A 22 -4.82 36.85 -3.40
C ASN A 22 -5.89 35.77 -3.49
N ASN A 23 -7.01 36.11 -4.13
CA ASN A 23 -8.16 35.23 -4.28
C ASN A 23 -7.97 34.20 -5.41
N HIS A 24 -6.75 34.07 -5.92
CA HIS A 24 -6.35 33.12 -6.95
C HIS A 24 -5.25 32.21 -6.41
N LEU A 25 -5.29 30.95 -6.84
CA LEU A 25 -4.23 29.98 -6.64
C LEU A 25 -3.02 30.40 -7.48
N SER A 26 -1.87 30.55 -6.83
CA SER A 26 -0.62 30.91 -7.50
C SER A 26 0.53 30.01 -7.07
N ALA A 27 1.52 29.89 -7.95
CA ALA A 27 2.78 29.20 -7.69
C ALA A 27 3.95 30.15 -7.96
N THR A 28 4.84 30.29 -6.98
CA THR A 28 6.11 30.99 -7.17
C THR A 28 7.22 29.95 -7.18
N ILE A 29 7.98 29.88 -8.28
CA ILE A 29 9.17 29.03 -8.39
C ILE A 29 10.23 29.66 -7.50
N ILE A 30 10.45 29.10 -6.32
CA ILE A 30 11.46 29.62 -5.39
C ILE A 30 12.85 29.24 -5.88
N GLY A 31 13.02 28.05 -6.44
CA GLY A 31 14.26 27.60 -7.05
C GLY A 31 14.00 26.68 -8.24
N SER A 32 14.78 26.89 -9.30
CA SER A 32 14.61 26.27 -10.62
C SER A 32 15.78 25.38 -11.07
N GLY A 33 16.78 25.22 -10.22
CA GLY A 33 18.02 24.48 -10.46
C GLY A 33 17.91 22.99 -10.17
N SER A 34 19.05 22.31 -10.16
CA SER A 34 19.18 20.87 -9.98
C SER A 34 20.28 20.56 -8.94
N PRO A 35 20.70 19.29 -8.71
CA PRO A 35 21.78 18.99 -7.75
C PRO A 35 23.11 19.67 -8.08
N LYS A 36 23.32 20.10 -9.32
CA LYS A 36 24.52 20.83 -9.71
C LYS A 36 24.40 22.27 -9.21
N PHE A 37 25.23 22.63 -8.24
CA PHE A 37 25.32 24.00 -7.73
C PHE A 37 25.42 25.03 -8.87
N ASN A 38 24.55 26.03 -8.83
CA ASN A 38 24.49 27.14 -9.77
C ASN A 38 24.23 28.44 -9.00
N THR A 39 25.03 29.47 -9.25
CA THR A 39 24.90 30.78 -8.58
C THR A 39 23.65 31.56 -8.99
N GLU A 40 23.03 31.18 -10.10
CA GLU A 40 21.87 31.86 -10.70
C GLU A 40 20.57 31.05 -10.58
N ARG A 41 20.64 29.79 -10.14
CA ARG A 41 19.47 28.92 -9.94
C ARG A 41 19.58 28.16 -8.62
N CYS A 42 18.70 28.48 -7.68
CA CYS A 42 18.53 27.76 -6.42
C CYS A 42 17.96 26.36 -6.68
N GLY A 43 18.24 25.42 -5.78
CA GLY A 43 17.71 24.06 -5.87
C GLY A 43 16.18 24.01 -5.88
N PRO A 44 15.59 22.90 -6.34
CA PRO A 44 14.15 22.77 -6.54
C PRO A 44 13.33 23.20 -5.32
N SER A 45 12.43 24.16 -5.54
CA SER A 45 11.45 24.60 -4.54
C SER A 45 10.34 25.44 -5.19
N VAL A 46 9.10 25.20 -4.79
CA VAL A 46 7.92 25.93 -5.29
C VAL A 46 7.01 26.31 -4.12
N LEU A 47 6.66 27.59 -4.03
CA LEU A 47 5.71 28.10 -3.03
C LEU A 47 4.33 28.23 -3.67
N ILE A 48 3.39 27.38 -3.23
CA ILE A 48 1.97 27.48 -3.56
C ILE A 48 1.27 28.39 -2.56
N THR A 49 0.49 29.35 -3.05
CA THR A 49 -0.23 30.30 -2.20
C THR A 49 -1.68 30.46 -2.64
N TYR A 50 -2.58 30.55 -1.67
CA TYR A 50 -3.98 30.95 -1.88
C TYR A 50 -4.49 31.67 -0.63
N LYS A 51 -4.98 32.91 -0.79
CA LYS A 51 -5.32 33.80 0.31
C LYS A 51 -4.15 33.91 1.31
N ASN A 52 -4.35 33.42 2.54
CA ASN A 52 -3.34 33.41 3.60
C ASN A 52 -2.61 32.08 3.74
N THR A 53 -2.99 31.06 2.95
CA THR A 53 -2.37 29.73 3.02
C THR A 53 -1.13 29.68 2.15
N GLN A 54 -0.02 29.21 2.73
CA GLN A 54 1.26 29.01 2.04
C GLN A 54 1.75 27.57 2.20
N ILE A 55 2.11 26.92 1.09
CA ILE A 55 2.64 25.56 1.05
C ILE A 55 3.93 25.58 0.25
N LEU A 56 5.04 25.18 0.86
CA LEU A 56 6.33 25.03 0.20
C LEU A 56 6.52 23.57 -0.21
N VAL A 57 6.74 23.34 -1.49
CA VAL A 57 7.01 22.04 -2.09
C VAL A 57 8.49 21.97 -2.46
N ASP A 58 9.20 21.03 -1.84
CA ASP A 58 10.67 20.89 -1.83
C ASP A 58 11.41 22.13 -1.29
N MET A 59 12.64 21.91 -0.82
CA MET A 59 13.49 22.91 -0.16
C MET A 59 14.97 22.73 -0.52
N GLY A 60 15.29 22.84 -1.80
CA GLY A 60 16.67 22.79 -2.27
C GLY A 60 17.54 23.95 -1.80
N ASN A 61 18.83 23.88 -2.15
CA ASN A 61 19.82 24.89 -1.79
C ASN A 61 19.39 26.31 -2.20
N GLY A 62 19.48 27.29 -1.31
CA GLY A 62 19.13 28.69 -1.59
C GLY A 62 17.67 29.06 -1.39
N THR A 63 16.80 28.10 -1.04
CA THR A 63 15.36 28.33 -0.80
C THR A 63 15.08 29.47 0.18
N GLN A 64 15.74 29.50 1.34
CA GLN A 64 15.55 30.54 2.36
C GLN A 64 15.96 31.93 1.86
N ALA A 65 17.05 32.01 1.07
CA ALA A 65 17.49 33.28 0.51
C ALA A 65 16.41 33.84 -0.43
N ASN A 66 15.81 33.00 -1.26
CA ASN A 66 14.76 33.39 -2.19
C ASN A 66 13.42 33.67 -1.51
N LEU A 67 13.01 32.90 -0.49
CA LEU A 67 11.84 33.21 0.34
C LEU A 67 11.96 34.60 0.99
N ASN A 68 13.15 34.95 1.50
CA ASN A 68 13.40 36.26 2.09
C ASN A 68 13.29 37.41 1.07
N LYS A 69 13.73 37.21 -0.17
CA LYS A 69 13.62 38.23 -1.24
C LYS A 69 12.17 38.59 -1.55
N ILE A 70 11.23 37.66 -1.39
CA ILE A 70 9.79 37.88 -1.58
C ILE A 70 9.05 38.16 -0.27
N ASN A 71 9.77 38.39 0.83
CA ASN A 71 9.23 38.65 2.16
C ASN A 71 8.25 37.54 2.67
N SER A 72 8.41 36.30 2.18
CA SER A 72 7.70 35.14 2.72
C SER A 72 8.48 34.60 3.92
N LYS A 73 7.89 34.71 5.11
CA LYS A 73 8.53 34.26 6.34
C LYS A 73 8.18 32.80 6.55
N ILE A 74 9.19 32.01 6.95
CA ILE A 74 9.03 30.57 7.24
C ILE A 74 7.89 30.31 8.23
N LYS A 75 7.73 31.17 9.24
CA LYS A 75 6.63 31.02 10.21
C LYS A 75 5.26 31.05 9.56
N ASP A 76 5.08 31.76 8.45
CA ASP A 76 3.78 31.93 7.77
C ASP A 76 3.50 30.80 6.76
N ILE A 77 4.33 29.75 6.74
CA ILE A 77 4.16 28.56 5.89
C ILE A 77 3.39 27.46 6.63
N ASP A 78 2.22 27.12 6.12
CA ASP A 78 1.30 26.13 6.69
C ASP A 78 1.64 24.69 6.26
N GLY A 79 2.32 24.53 5.13
CA GLY A 79 2.64 23.22 4.55
C GLY A 79 4.08 23.11 4.07
N LEU A 80 4.75 22.02 4.44
CA LEU A 80 6.07 21.62 3.93
C LEU A 80 5.92 20.26 3.26
N LEU A 81 5.95 20.22 1.93
CA LEU A 81 5.72 19.00 1.16
C LEU A 81 7.00 18.56 0.44
N PHE A 82 7.28 17.26 0.47
CA PHE A 82 8.40 16.68 -0.28
C PHE A 82 7.87 15.87 -1.47
N THR A 83 8.43 16.10 -2.65
CA THR A 83 8.24 15.20 -3.80
C THR A 83 9.01 13.92 -3.58
N HIS A 84 10.28 14.00 -3.19
CA HIS A 84 11.16 12.88 -2.87
C HIS A 84 12.34 13.25 -1.99
N HIS A 85 13.09 12.24 -1.54
CA HIS A 85 14.18 12.40 -0.57
C HIS A 85 15.59 12.51 -1.16
N HIS A 86 15.74 12.98 -2.41
CA HIS A 86 17.06 13.35 -2.89
C HIS A 86 17.56 14.61 -2.18
N LEU A 87 18.89 14.74 -2.13
CA LEU A 87 19.54 15.78 -1.33
C LEU A 87 19.16 17.17 -1.83
N ASP A 88 19.20 17.39 -3.14
CA ASP A 88 18.94 18.67 -3.79
C ASP A 88 17.51 19.19 -3.64
N HIS A 89 16.56 18.34 -3.23
CA HIS A 89 15.19 18.73 -2.87
C HIS A 89 15.02 19.02 -1.37
N ASN A 90 16.03 18.75 -0.53
CA ASN A 90 15.92 18.79 0.94
C ASN A 90 17.03 19.56 1.65
N GLU A 91 18.03 20.09 0.95
CA GLU A 91 19.25 20.65 1.57
C GLU A 91 18.95 21.71 2.64
N GLU A 92 17.88 22.49 2.45
CA GLU A 92 17.48 23.53 3.40
C GLU A 92 16.31 23.14 4.30
N PHE A 93 15.90 21.87 4.30
CA PHE A 93 14.82 21.41 5.17
C PHE A 93 15.11 21.65 6.65
N ALA A 94 16.29 21.24 7.13
CA ALA A 94 16.62 21.32 8.56
C ALA A 94 16.50 22.75 9.14
N PRO A 95 17.15 23.79 8.57
CA PRO A 95 17.01 25.15 9.07
C PRO A 95 15.59 25.71 8.91
N ILE A 96 14.85 25.36 7.85
CA ILE A 96 13.46 25.80 7.66
C ILE A 96 12.56 25.16 8.71
N PHE A 97 12.65 23.85 8.90
CA PHE A 97 11.84 23.11 9.85
C PHE A 97 12.08 23.57 11.29
N ILE A 98 13.34 23.78 11.70
CA ILE A 98 13.65 24.26 13.05
C ILE A 98 13.04 25.65 13.28
N GLN A 99 13.11 26.56 12.31
CA GLN A 99 12.47 27.87 12.42
C GLN A 99 10.94 27.75 12.52
N SER A 100 10.33 26.87 11.73
CA SER A 100 8.89 26.57 11.78
C SER A 100 8.48 26.02 13.15
N LEU A 101 9.21 25.02 13.67
CA LEU A 101 8.98 24.37 14.95
C LEU A 101 9.00 25.39 16.11
N LEU A 102 9.96 26.30 16.11
CA LEU A 102 10.12 27.31 17.17
C LEU A 102 9.11 28.48 17.06
N GLY A 103 8.57 28.71 15.86
CA GLY A 103 7.72 29.84 15.50
C GLY A 103 6.27 29.78 16.01
N GLY A 104 5.78 28.62 16.46
CA GLY A 104 4.47 28.46 17.11
C GLY A 104 3.27 28.23 16.18
N ASN A 105 3.45 28.36 14.87
CA ASN A 105 2.39 28.08 13.90
C ASN A 105 2.25 26.57 13.66
N LYS A 106 1.03 26.14 13.31
CA LYS A 106 0.75 24.72 13.00
C LYS A 106 1.08 24.42 11.55
N THR A 107 2.12 23.62 11.33
CA THR A 107 2.60 23.26 9.99
C THR A 107 2.35 21.79 9.70
N ILE A 108 1.80 21.48 8.52
CA ILE A 108 1.67 20.10 8.03
C ILE A 108 2.94 19.77 7.23
N ILE A 109 3.59 18.67 7.58
CA ILE A 109 4.78 18.18 6.87
C ILE A 109 4.45 16.82 6.27
N ALA A 110 4.54 16.68 4.94
CA ALA A 110 4.15 15.44 4.28
C ALA A 110 5.01 15.13 3.05
N GLY A 111 5.20 13.85 2.77
CA GLY A 111 6.07 13.42 1.67
C GLY A 111 6.12 11.90 1.56
N PRO A 112 6.96 11.33 0.69
CA PRO A 112 7.09 9.88 0.58
C PRO A 112 7.66 9.25 1.87
N LYS A 113 7.73 7.92 1.87
CA LYS A 113 8.31 7.14 2.97
C LYS A 113 9.66 7.75 3.41
N GLN A 114 9.86 7.82 4.73
CA GLN A 114 10.99 8.44 5.45
C GLN A 114 10.82 9.92 5.81
N THR A 115 9.74 10.59 5.41
CA THR A 115 9.46 11.98 5.84
C THR A 115 9.40 12.12 7.36
N THR A 116 8.71 11.23 8.07
CA THR A 116 8.64 11.27 9.54
C THR A 116 10.00 11.03 10.19
N SER A 117 10.78 10.09 9.64
CA SER A 117 12.13 9.79 10.13
C SER A 117 13.11 10.93 9.88
N LEU A 118 13.00 11.63 8.75
CA LEU A 118 13.80 12.82 8.46
C LEU A 118 13.55 13.91 9.50
N ILE A 119 12.29 14.12 9.90
CA ILE A 119 11.91 15.07 10.95
C ILE A 119 12.50 14.65 12.30
N ASP A 120 12.26 13.41 12.73
CA ASP A 120 12.75 12.91 14.02
C ASP A 120 14.29 13.00 14.11
N ASN A 121 14.99 12.62 13.04
CA ASN A 121 16.45 12.71 12.95
C ASN A 121 16.92 14.17 12.92
N THR A 122 16.18 15.09 12.31
CA THR A 122 16.52 16.52 12.33
C THR A 122 16.38 17.06 13.76
N ILE A 123 15.31 16.73 14.48
CA ILE A 123 15.15 17.12 15.88
C ILE A 123 16.31 16.58 16.72
N GLU A 124 16.67 15.31 16.54
CA GLU A 124 17.73 14.68 17.32
C GLU A 124 19.11 15.28 16.99
N ASN A 125 19.44 15.46 15.71
CA ASN A 125 20.71 16.04 15.28
C ASN A 125 20.92 17.46 15.80
N TYR A 126 19.84 18.23 15.97
CA TYR A 126 19.88 19.62 16.45
C TYR A 126 19.34 19.78 17.86
N ARG A 127 19.25 18.68 18.64
CA ARG A 127 18.58 18.68 19.96
C ARG A 127 19.13 19.72 20.92
N GLU A 128 20.47 19.83 20.98
CA GLU A 128 21.15 20.78 21.87
C GLU A 128 20.82 22.25 21.52
N ASP A 129 20.83 22.61 20.23
CA ASP A 129 20.48 23.96 19.77
C ASP A 129 18.99 24.27 19.98
N ILE A 130 18.11 23.29 19.69
CA ILE A 130 16.66 23.41 19.91
C ILE A 130 16.38 23.63 21.41
N ASP A 131 16.94 22.81 22.30
CA ASP A 131 16.75 22.94 23.75
C ASP A 131 17.29 24.28 24.27
N TYR A 132 18.47 24.70 23.78
CA TYR A 132 19.04 26.01 24.11
C TYR A 132 18.11 27.17 23.71
N ARG A 133 17.57 27.17 22.49
CA ARG A 133 16.66 28.23 22.01
C ARG A 133 15.35 28.25 22.78
N LEU A 134 14.78 27.08 23.04
CA LEU A 134 13.54 26.94 23.79
C LEU A 134 13.71 27.45 25.23
N SER A 135 14.86 27.17 25.86
CA SER A 135 15.19 27.66 27.22
C SER A 135 15.15 29.19 27.34
N LYS A 136 15.52 29.94 26.28
CA LYS A 136 15.45 31.41 26.26
C LYS A 136 14.02 31.95 26.32
N SER A 137 13.06 31.14 25.91
CA SER A 137 11.63 31.46 25.94
C SER A 137 10.85 30.76 27.05
N GLY A 138 11.53 30.01 27.92
CA GLY A 138 10.89 29.20 28.97
C GLY A 138 10.03 28.04 28.43
N ARG A 139 10.24 27.63 27.17
CA ARG A 139 9.55 26.50 26.52
C ARG A 139 10.44 25.27 26.52
N SER A 140 9.83 24.11 26.24
CA SER A 140 10.46 22.81 26.07
C SER A 140 10.09 22.20 24.71
N LEU A 141 10.82 21.16 24.29
CA LEU A 141 10.51 20.45 23.05
C LEU A 141 9.09 19.89 23.03
N THR A 142 8.59 19.45 24.19
CA THR A 142 7.21 18.95 24.36
C THR A 142 6.19 20.03 24.03
N ASP A 143 6.44 21.28 24.40
CA ASP A 143 5.51 22.40 24.15
C ASP A 143 5.37 22.68 22.65
N VAL A 144 6.48 22.60 21.90
CA VAL A 144 6.51 22.91 20.47
C VAL A 144 6.24 21.71 19.57
N LYS A 145 6.23 20.48 20.09
CA LYS A 145 5.95 19.28 19.29
C LYS A 145 4.55 19.30 18.68
N SER A 146 3.62 20.05 19.26
CA SER A 146 2.26 20.25 18.74
C SER A 146 2.17 21.28 17.60
N ASN A 147 3.27 21.99 17.29
CA ASN A 147 3.34 22.97 16.19
C ASN A 147 3.44 22.31 14.81
N PHE A 148 3.56 20.99 14.71
CA PHE A 148 3.54 20.34 13.41
C PHE A 148 2.80 19.01 13.44
N THR A 149 2.36 18.58 12.26
CA THR A 149 1.88 17.22 12.02
C THR A 149 2.65 16.63 10.85
N ALA A 150 3.31 15.50 11.08
CA ALA A 150 4.11 14.80 10.06
C ALA A 150 3.35 13.61 9.48
N LYS A 151 3.42 13.40 8.15
CA LYS A 151 2.75 12.28 7.48
C LYS A 151 3.64 11.69 6.38
N ASN A 152 3.87 10.38 6.43
CA ASN A 152 4.31 9.63 5.26
C ASN A 152 3.09 9.39 4.36
N LEU A 153 3.14 9.89 3.13
CA LEU A 153 2.10 9.73 2.14
C LEU A 153 2.28 8.39 1.42
N THR A 154 1.21 7.61 1.41
CA THR A 154 1.13 6.35 0.66
C THR A 154 -0.20 6.32 -0.11
N GLY A 155 -0.23 5.62 -1.25
CA GLY A 155 -1.42 5.58 -2.12
C GLY A 155 -1.75 6.94 -2.74
N ASN A 156 -3.04 7.26 -2.88
CA ASN A 156 -3.54 8.49 -3.50
C ASN A 156 -4.58 9.17 -2.58
N THR A 157 -4.24 9.36 -1.30
CA THR A 157 -5.19 9.96 -0.33
C THR A 157 -5.32 11.46 -0.57
N ILE A 158 -6.51 12.01 -0.34
CA ILE A 158 -6.77 13.46 -0.48
C ILE A 158 -6.62 14.11 0.90
N PHE A 159 -5.98 15.26 0.97
CA PHE A 159 -5.94 16.07 2.18
C PHE A 159 -6.00 17.56 1.84
N TYR A 160 -6.16 18.39 2.88
CA TYR A 160 -6.31 19.83 2.75
C TYR A 160 -5.30 20.55 3.62
N ILE A 161 -4.78 21.67 3.13
CA ILE A 161 -4.08 22.68 3.93
C ILE A 161 -4.80 24.00 3.63
N GLY A 162 -5.41 24.60 4.65
CA GLY A 162 -6.37 25.68 4.44
C GLY A 162 -7.52 25.25 3.54
N GLU A 163 -7.81 26.05 2.52
CA GLU A 163 -8.83 25.75 1.49
C GLU A 163 -8.26 24.98 0.29
N ILE A 164 -6.94 24.75 0.24
CA ILE A 164 -6.28 24.09 -0.89
C ILE A 164 -6.46 22.58 -0.76
N LYS A 165 -7.14 21.98 -1.75
CA LYS A 165 -7.26 20.52 -1.87
C LYS A 165 -5.99 19.97 -2.51
N ILE A 166 -5.41 18.95 -1.87
CA ILE A 166 -4.16 18.34 -2.32
C ILE A 166 -4.43 16.89 -2.65
N THR A 167 -4.09 16.51 -3.89
CA THR A 167 -4.07 15.13 -4.36
C THR A 167 -2.66 14.80 -4.86
N TYR A 168 -2.29 13.53 -4.84
CA TYR A 168 -0.96 13.12 -5.27
C TYR A 168 -0.97 11.71 -5.86
N THR A 169 0.06 11.39 -6.63
CA THR A 169 0.27 10.06 -7.19
C THR A 169 1.76 9.72 -7.20
N PRO A 170 2.15 8.45 -7.01
CA PRO A 170 3.52 8.03 -7.26
C PRO A 170 3.88 8.19 -8.74
N VAL A 171 5.10 8.66 -9.00
CA VAL A 171 5.71 8.76 -10.32
C VAL A 171 7.04 8.01 -10.35
N ASN A 172 7.51 7.68 -11.55
CA ASN A 172 8.70 6.84 -11.74
C ASN A 172 9.98 7.65 -11.58
N HIS A 173 10.80 7.36 -10.58
CA HIS A 173 12.13 7.96 -10.39
C HIS A 173 13.04 6.98 -9.60
N THR A 174 14.30 7.35 -9.38
CA THR A 174 15.30 6.46 -8.73
C THR A 174 14.99 6.14 -7.26
N ILE A 175 14.17 6.97 -6.61
CA ILE A 175 13.61 6.73 -5.28
C ILE A 175 12.10 7.01 -5.26
N ALA A 176 11.43 6.64 -4.16
CA ALA A 176 10.00 6.91 -4.00
C ALA A 176 9.69 8.40 -4.17
N THR A 177 8.91 8.73 -5.21
CA THR A 177 8.64 10.10 -5.64
C THR A 177 7.16 10.32 -5.90
N LEU A 178 6.67 11.48 -5.50
CA LEU A 178 5.27 11.88 -5.60
C LEU A 178 5.14 13.14 -6.45
N ALA A 179 4.17 13.12 -7.37
CA ALA A 179 3.64 14.32 -7.99
C ALA A 179 2.43 14.83 -7.19
N TYR A 180 2.30 16.15 -7.03
CA TYR A 180 1.21 16.79 -6.31
C TYR A 180 0.34 17.62 -7.25
N ARG A 181 -0.96 17.62 -6.98
CA ARG A 181 -1.95 18.50 -7.60
C ARG A 181 -2.67 19.29 -6.51
N PHE A 182 -2.72 20.60 -6.71
CA PHE A 182 -3.37 21.58 -5.85
C PHE A 182 -4.59 22.10 -6.58
N ASP A 183 -5.76 21.93 -6.01
CA ASP A 183 -7.03 22.43 -6.56
C ASP A 183 -7.68 23.41 -5.58
N VAL A 184 -8.17 24.52 -6.11
CA VAL A 184 -9.05 25.48 -5.42
C VAL A 184 -10.12 25.89 -6.41
N GLU A 185 -11.39 25.70 -6.06
CA GLU A 185 -12.51 25.99 -6.96
C GLU A 185 -12.30 25.38 -8.38
N ASN A 186 -12.08 26.21 -9.40
CA ASN A 186 -11.83 25.80 -10.79
C ASN A 186 -10.36 25.95 -11.21
N GLU A 187 -9.47 26.25 -10.28
CA GLU A 187 -8.05 26.54 -10.49
C GLU A 187 -7.19 25.37 -10.04
N SER A 188 -6.19 25.02 -10.84
CA SER A 188 -5.38 23.83 -10.59
C SER A 188 -3.93 23.96 -11.03
N ILE A 189 -3.01 23.59 -10.13
CA ILE A 189 -1.57 23.56 -10.36
C ILE A 189 -1.03 22.18 -10.00
N VAL A 190 -0.18 21.61 -10.86
CA VAL A 190 0.47 20.32 -10.64
C VAL A 190 1.98 20.47 -10.62
N ILE A 191 2.64 19.79 -9.69
CA ILE A 191 4.11 19.70 -9.59
C ILE A 191 4.49 18.23 -9.71
N SER A 192 5.36 17.89 -10.66
CA SER A 192 5.71 16.49 -10.94
C SER A 192 6.71 15.88 -9.96
N GLY A 193 7.60 16.70 -9.39
CA GLY A 193 8.89 16.22 -8.88
C GLY A 193 9.80 15.74 -10.02
N ASP A 194 10.87 15.04 -9.67
CA ASP A 194 11.75 14.41 -10.66
C ASP A 194 11.11 13.10 -11.14
N LEU A 195 11.20 12.83 -12.43
CA LEU A 195 10.57 11.63 -12.99
C LEU A 195 11.17 11.20 -14.31
N THR A 196 10.97 9.93 -14.64
CA THR A 196 10.93 9.40 -16.01
C THR A 196 9.49 9.36 -16.51
N TYR A 197 9.26 8.94 -17.75
CA TYR A 197 7.90 8.80 -18.26
C TYR A 197 7.02 7.99 -17.27
N SER A 198 5.84 8.53 -16.96
CA SER A 198 4.94 7.96 -15.98
C SER A 198 3.50 8.11 -16.45
N GLU A 199 2.79 6.99 -16.57
CA GLU A 199 1.37 6.97 -16.97
C GLU A 199 0.45 7.61 -15.93
N SER A 200 0.90 7.73 -14.68
CA SER A 200 0.10 8.29 -13.59
C SER A 200 0.07 9.82 -13.62
N LEU A 201 1.12 10.49 -14.13
CA LEU A 201 1.18 11.95 -14.15
C LEU A 201 0.09 12.56 -15.04
N PRO A 202 -0.15 12.10 -16.29
CA PRO A 202 -1.24 12.63 -17.11
C PRO A 202 -2.62 12.45 -16.48
N ILE A 203 -2.84 11.37 -15.72
CA ILE A 203 -4.10 11.12 -15.00
C ILE A 203 -4.28 12.16 -13.88
N LEU A 204 -3.23 12.41 -13.10
CA LEU A 204 -3.25 13.43 -12.04
C LEU A 204 -3.43 14.84 -12.64
N ALA A 205 -2.67 15.17 -13.68
CA ALA A 205 -2.61 16.48 -14.31
C ALA A 205 -3.76 16.77 -15.28
N LYS A 206 -4.74 15.86 -15.39
CA LYS A 206 -5.82 15.99 -16.36
C LYS A 206 -6.53 17.34 -16.25
N ASN A 207 -6.52 18.08 -17.36
CA ASN A 207 -7.08 19.43 -17.53
C ASN A 207 -6.55 20.47 -16.53
N ALA A 208 -5.36 20.27 -15.97
CA ALA A 208 -4.80 21.26 -15.06
C ALA A 208 -4.41 22.55 -15.80
N ASP A 209 -4.46 23.69 -15.10
CA ASP A 209 -4.10 24.96 -15.70
C ASP A 209 -2.58 25.09 -15.88
N TYR A 210 -1.81 24.63 -14.88
CA TYR A 210 -0.36 24.57 -14.94
C TYR A 210 0.16 23.18 -14.55
N LEU A 211 1.12 22.67 -15.32
CA LEU A 211 1.97 21.55 -14.96
C LEU A 211 3.43 22.02 -14.86
N ILE A 212 3.95 22.09 -13.64
CA ILE A 212 5.34 22.38 -13.33
C ILE A 212 6.11 21.07 -13.29
N MET A 213 7.09 20.93 -14.18
CA MET A 213 7.71 19.65 -14.49
C MET A 213 9.21 19.75 -14.68
N ASP A 214 9.91 18.66 -14.35
CA ASP A 214 11.31 18.39 -14.75
C ASP A 214 11.58 18.84 -16.21
N SER A 215 12.69 19.53 -16.42
CA SER A 215 13.09 20.16 -17.69
C SER A 215 13.26 19.17 -18.84
N GLY A 216 13.38 17.87 -18.57
CA GLY A 216 13.42 16.84 -19.59
C GLY A 216 14.66 16.89 -20.47
N GLY A 217 15.78 17.34 -19.90
CA GLY A 217 17.01 17.55 -20.66
C GLY A 217 16.85 18.66 -21.69
N ALA A 218 16.30 19.81 -21.26
CA ALA A 218 16.27 21.05 -22.02
C ALA A 218 17.62 21.31 -22.71
N ILE A 219 17.58 22.06 -23.80
CA ILE A 219 18.77 22.29 -24.64
C ILE A 219 19.50 23.51 -24.09
N GLU A 220 20.80 23.39 -23.84
CA GLU A 220 21.64 24.52 -23.46
C GLU A 220 22.07 25.31 -24.71
N VAL A 221 22.07 26.65 -24.61
CA VAL A 221 22.54 27.53 -25.69
C VAL A 221 23.98 27.18 -26.08
N GLY A 222 24.21 26.98 -27.37
CA GLY A 222 25.55 26.66 -27.89
C GLY A 222 25.96 25.19 -27.76
N SER A 223 25.09 24.31 -27.25
CA SER A 223 25.34 22.87 -27.27
C SER A 223 25.37 22.35 -28.73
N LYS A 224 26.56 21.98 -29.22
CA LYS A 224 26.68 21.28 -30.50
C LYS A 224 26.16 19.87 -30.30
N ARG A 225 24.96 19.55 -30.81
CA ARG A 225 24.53 18.16 -30.98
C ARG A 225 25.60 17.46 -31.83
N ASN A 226 26.41 16.60 -31.21
CA ASN A 226 27.16 15.59 -31.95
C ASN A 226 26.14 14.66 -32.61
N VAL A 227 25.69 15.03 -33.81
CA VAL A 227 25.13 14.11 -34.80
C VAL A 227 26.30 13.27 -35.32
N ILE A 228 26.91 12.48 -34.45
CA ILE A 228 27.86 11.44 -34.84
C ILE A 228 27.17 10.12 -34.60
N LYS A 229 26.72 9.53 -35.71
CA LYS A 229 26.57 8.08 -35.87
C LYS A 229 27.86 7.42 -35.37
N ASN A 230 27.90 6.96 -34.12
CA ASN A 230 28.92 6.02 -33.69
C ASN A 230 28.39 4.60 -33.93
N ASN A 231 28.51 4.17 -35.18
CA ASN A 231 28.85 2.79 -35.47
C ASN A 231 30.23 2.55 -34.82
N ASN A 232 30.27 2.04 -33.60
CA ASN A 232 31.44 1.34 -33.09
C ASN A 232 31.08 0.40 -31.94
N ASN A 233 31.30 -0.89 -32.22
CA ASN A 233 31.34 -2.00 -31.29
C ASN A 233 32.08 -1.64 -29.99
N ARG A 234 31.32 -1.50 -28.90
CA ARG A 234 31.78 -1.81 -27.55
C ARG A 234 30.69 -2.61 -26.86
N ASN A 235 30.82 -3.94 -26.90
CA ASN A 235 30.07 -4.89 -26.09
C ASN A 235 30.44 -4.77 -24.61
N ASN A 236 30.14 -3.62 -24.01
CA ASN A 236 30.11 -3.41 -22.57
C ASN A 236 29.41 -2.08 -22.27
N SER A 237 28.09 -2.12 -22.13
CA SER A 237 27.37 -1.07 -21.45
C SER A 237 26.15 -1.68 -20.76
N ARG A 238 26.23 -1.84 -19.43
CA ARG A 238 25.03 -1.70 -18.60
C ARG A 238 24.35 -0.41 -19.09
N ALA A 239 23.13 -0.52 -19.59
CA ALA A 239 22.34 0.65 -19.93
C ALA A 239 22.35 1.56 -18.70
N LYS A 240 22.87 2.79 -18.81
CA LYS A 240 22.73 3.75 -17.73
C LYS A 240 21.23 3.94 -17.54
N GLU A 241 20.72 3.54 -16.37
CA GLU A 241 19.33 3.77 -16.01
C GLU A 241 19.03 5.27 -16.17
N LYS A 242 18.01 5.56 -16.97
CA LYS A 242 17.56 6.91 -17.23
C LYS A 242 16.80 7.38 -15.99
N ALA A 243 17.26 8.47 -15.36
CA ALA A 243 16.66 8.99 -14.12
C ALA A 243 15.61 10.09 -14.34
N HIS A 244 15.66 10.78 -15.49
CA HIS A 244 14.82 11.93 -15.82
C HIS A 244 14.13 11.77 -17.18
N VAL A 245 13.04 12.50 -17.42
CA VAL A 245 12.33 12.50 -18.70
C VAL A 245 13.21 13.07 -19.81
N ASN A 246 12.80 12.86 -21.06
CA ASN A 246 13.28 13.67 -22.18
C ASN A 246 12.18 14.62 -22.69
N LEU A 247 12.55 15.53 -23.59
CA LEU A 247 11.63 16.51 -24.19
C LEU A 247 10.42 15.89 -24.91
N ALA A 248 10.59 14.71 -25.52
CA ALA A 248 9.49 14.03 -26.20
C ALA A 248 8.48 13.44 -25.20
N GLU A 249 8.98 12.88 -24.09
CA GLU A 249 8.18 12.31 -23.00
C GLU A 249 7.44 13.39 -22.21
N SER A 250 8.09 14.50 -21.86
CA SER A 250 7.43 15.65 -21.21
C SER A 250 6.32 16.22 -22.10
N SER A 251 6.62 16.40 -23.38
CA SER A 251 5.63 16.84 -24.36
C SER A 251 4.45 15.88 -24.48
N GLN A 252 4.72 14.58 -24.53
CA GLN A 252 3.67 13.55 -24.60
C GLN A 252 2.79 13.55 -23.35
N MET A 253 3.36 13.59 -22.15
CA MET A 253 2.59 13.62 -20.91
C MET A 253 1.76 14.91 -20.77
N ALA A 254 2.32 16.06 -21.15
CA ALA A 254 1.58 17.33 -21.15
C ALA A 254 0.39 17.30 -22.14
N LYS A 255 0.58 16.69 -23.31
CA LYS A 255 -0.49 16.47 -24.29
C LYS A 255 -1.58 15.55 -23.75
N GLU A 256 -1.21 14.40 -23.19
CA GLU A 256 -2.15 13.41 -22.63
C GLU A 256 -2.94 13.98 -21.46
N ALA A 257 -2.31 14.82 -20.65
CA ALA A 257 -2.94 15.54 -19.55
C ALA A 257 -3.88 16.64 -20.03
N ASN A 258 -3.79 17.09 -21.28
CA ASN A 258 -4.52 18.25 -21.81
C ASN A 258 -4.32 19.51 -20.94
N VAL A 259 -3.08 19.77 -20.51
CA VAL A 259 -2.76 20.94 -19.67
C VAL A 259 -2.64 22.19 -20.52
N LYS A 260 -3.07 23.34 -19.98
CA LYS A 260 -3.03 24.62 -20.70
C LYS A 260 -1.61 25.17 -20.80
N ASN A 261 -0.85 25.07 -19.71
CA ASN A 261 0.50 25.59 -19.60
C ASN A 261 1.44 24.53 -19.02
N LEU A 262 2.52 24.24 -19.74
CA LEU A 262 3.65 23.42 -19.29
C LEU A 262 4.78 24.35 -18.82
N VAL A 263 5.24 24.18 -17.59
CA VAL A 263 6.33 24.96 -17.00
C VAL A 263 7.50 24.03 -16.73
N LEU A 264 8.63 24.26 -17.40
CA LEU A 264 9.84 23.47 -17.20
C LEU A 264 10.67 24.06 -16.06
N THR A 265 11.15 23.22 -15.15
CA THR A 265 12.05 23.59 -14.05
C THR A 265 13.14 22.53 -13.89
N HIS A 266 13.95 22.57 -12.85
CA HIS A 266 15.02 21.59 -12.61
C HIS A 266 16.09 21.61 -13.73
N PHE A 267 16.71 22.78 -13.93
CA PHE A 267 17.72 22.98 -14.97
C PHE A 267 19.14 22.76 -14.46
N ASN A 268 19.93 22.00 -15.22
CA ASN A 268 21.36 21.75 -14.95
C ASN A 268 22.29 22.93 -15.30
N PHE A 269 21.75 23.99 -15.90
CA PHE A 269 22.46 25.15 -16.44
C PHE A 269 21.54 26.37 -16.47
N THR A 270 22.11 27.58 -16.58
CA THR A 270 21.32 28.81 -16.62
C THR A 270 20.68 29.05 -17.99
N ASN A 271 21.49 28.98 -19.05
CA ASN A 271 21.14 29.45 -20.39
C ASN A 271 20.40 28.36 -21.20
N VAL A 272 19.09 28.32 -21.05
CA VAL A 272 18.22 27.43 -21.84
C VAL A 272 18.02 28.01 -23.24
N ASP A 273 18.22 27.19 -24.26
CA ASP A 273 17.81 27.48 -25.64
C ASP A 273 16.30 27.21 -25.74
N GLU A 274 15.53 28.24 -25.40
CA GLU A 274 14.07 28.17 -25.36
C GLU A 274 13.47 27.85 -26.73
N GLU A 275 14.06 28.35 -27.82
CA GLU A 275 13.58 28.12 -29.18
C GLU A 275 13.76 26.66 -29.57
N ALA A 276 14.98 26.12 -29.42
CA ALA A 276 15.27 24.73 -29.76
C ALA A 276 14.51 23.75 -28.86
N THR A 277 14.39 24.06 -27.56
CA THR A 277 13.65 23.23 -26.59
C THR A 277 12.15 23.24 -26.91
N SER A 278 11.57 24.41 -27.17
CA SER A 278 10.16 24.53 -27.55
C SER A 278 9.88 23.85 -28.88
N ALA A 279 10.78 23.92 -29.87
CA ALA A 279 10.61 23.25 -31.15
C ALA A 279 10.47 21.71 -30.99
N GLU A 280 11.20 21.10 -30.05
CA GLU A 280 11.05 19.67 -29.76
C GLU A 280 9.72 19.36 -29.07
N ILE A 281 9.34 20.15 -28.06
CA ILE A 281 8.09 19.96 -27.32
C ILE A 281 6.87 20.20 -28.22
N ARG A 282 6.93 21.15 -29.15
CA ARG A 282 5.84 21.47 -30.09
C ARG A 282 5.50 20.34 -31.06
N LYS A 283 6.33 19.29 -31.14
CA LYS A 283 6.01 18.10 -31.95
C LYS A 283 4.79 17.35 -31.43
N ASN A 284 4.58 17.31 -30.11
CA ASN A 284 3.42 16.62 -29.52
C ASN A 284 2.50 17.54 -28.71
N TYR A 285 2.96 18.70 -28.21
CA TYR A 285 2.21 19.56 -27.29
C TYR A 285 1.95 20.97 -27.85
N ASN A 286 0.71 21.44 -27.74
CA ASN A 286 0.26 22.70 -28.34
C ASN A 286 -0.05 23.82 -27.33
N GLY A 287 0.00 23.56 -26.02
CA GLY A 287 -0.26 24.58 -25.01
C GLY A 287 0.90 25.58 -24.85
N THR A 288 0.81 26.45 -23.84
CA THR A 288 1.88 27.40 -23.52
C THR A 288 3.07 26.65 -22.92
N ILE A 289 4.28 27.03 -23.30
CA ILE A 289 5.52 26.50 -22.71
C ILE A 289 6.19 27.66 -21.98
N LEU A 290 6.51 27.45 -20.70
CA LEU A 290 7.19 28.41 -19.85
C LEU A 290 8.47 27.80 -19.31
N TYR A 291 9.50 28.62 -19.14
CA TYR A 291 10.77 28.21 -18.57
C TYR A 291 10.88 28.84 -17.18
N GLY A 292 10.97 27.99 -16.17
CA GLY A 292 11.02 28.41 -14.78
C GLY A 292 12.29 29.19 -14.49
N GLU A 293 12.12 30.33 -13.83
CA GLU A 293 13.19 31.13 -13.27
C GLU A 293 12.98 31.23 -11.76
N ASP A 294 14.08 31.37 -11.02
CA ASP A 294 13.99 31.69 -9.60
C ASP A 294 13.16 32.96 -9.40
N LEU A 295 12.24 32.90 -8.44
CA LEU A 295 11.25 33.94 -8.10
C LEU A 295 10.18 34.21 -9.17
N MET A 296 10.09 33.38 -10.22
CA MET A 296 9.01 33.49 -11.20
C MET A 296 7.67 33.17 -10.53
N SER A 297 6.74 34.12 -10.55
CA SER A 297 5.37 33.91 -10.05
C SER A 297 4.40 33.63 -11.19
N ILE A 298 3.56 32.62 -10.97
CA ILE A 298 2.54 32.14 -11.90
C ILE A 298 1.19 32.34 -11.20
N THR A 299 0.37 33.25 -11.71
CA THR A 299 -0.96 33.55 -11.17
C THR A 299 -2.03 33.27 -12.23
N LEU A 300 -3.08 32.56 -11.85
CA LEU A 300 -4.23 32.31 -12.72
C LEU A 300 -5.01 33.63 -12.91
N ASN A 301 -5.06 34.12 -14.17
CA ASN A 301 -5.73 35.36 -14.64
C ASN A 301 -4.95 36.70 -14.69
N GLN A 302 -3.61 36.69 -14.75
CA GLN A 302 -2.89 37.87 -15.26
C GLN A 302 -1.88 37.47 -16.35
N ASN A 303 -1.85 38.25 -17.43
CA ASN A 303 -0.82 38.15 -18.46
C ASN A 303 0.55 38.15 -17.78
N ILE A 304 1.32 37.08 -17.99
CA ILE A 304 2.65 36.90 -17.41
C ILE A 304 3.53 38.09 -17.82
N ILE A 305 3.87 38.97 -16.87
CA ILE A 305 4.84 40.05 -17.09
C ILE A 305 6.23 39.41 -17.04
N THR A 306 6.78 39.08 -18.20
CA THR A 306 8.21 38.79 -18.33
C THR A 306 8.96 40.11 -18.38
N ASN A 307 9.60 40.49 -17.27
CA ASN A 307 10.54 41.62 -17.27
C ASN A 307 11.83 41.18 -18.01
N LYS A 308 11.83 41.32 -19.34
CA LYS A 308 13.07 41.28 -20.13
C LYS A 308 13.97 42.42 -19.69
N HIS A 309 15.04 42.10 -18.95
CA HIS A 309 16.15 43.03 -18.77
C HIS A 309 16.76 43.36 -20.14
N SER A 310 16.46 44.56 -20.63
CA SER A 310 17.08 45.14 -21.81
C SER A 310 18.55 45.47 -21.52
N ASN A 311 19.42 44.98 -22.39
CA ASN A 311 20.82 45.36 -22.53
C ASN A 311 21.04 46.89 -22.40
N LEU A 312 21.87 47.29 -21.43
CA LEU A 312 22.59 48.56 -21.48
C LEU A 312 24.07 48.30 -21.21
N LYS A 313 24.86 48.32 -22.29
CA LYS A 313 26.31 48.42 -22.25
C LYS A 313 26.72 49.86 -21.90
N ASN A 314 27.75 49.94 -21.06
CA ASN A 314 28.73 51.02 -20.90
C ASN A 314 28.23 52.44 -20.52
N SER A 315 28.49 52.82 -19.28
CA SER A 315 29.35 53.99 -19.04
C SER A 315 30.12 53.82 -17.73
N SER A 316 31.43 54.05 -17.83
CA SER A 316 32.42 54.03 -16.77
C SER A 316 32.35 55.27 -15.89
N ALA A 317 32.43 55.11 -14.57
CA ALA A 317 33.09 56.08 -13.68
C ALA A 317 33.62 55.37 -12.42
N LEU A 318 34.89 55.65 -12.14
CA LEU A 318 35.74 55.10 -11.09
C LEU A 318 35.31 55.50 -9.67
N VAL A 319 35.78 54.70 -8.68
CA VAL A 319 36.61 55.05 -7.50
C VAL A 319 36.30 54.03 -6.38
N ASN A 320 37.13 53.00 -6.17
CA ASN A 320 38.21 52.87 -5.15
C ASN A 320 37.64 52.69 -3.71
N THR A 321 38.00 51.75 -2.84
CA THR A 321 39.28 51.10 -2.48
C THR A 321 39.01 49.89 -1.55
N GLY A 322 39.91 48.90 -1.55
CA GLY A 322 40.25 48.04 -0.38
C GLY A 322 39.27 46.89 -0.10
N VAL A 323 39.67 45.62 -0.01
CA VAL A 323 40.84 45.08 0.70
C VAL A 323 41.22 43.73 0.07
N GLN A 324 42.52 43.51 -0.12
CA GLN A 324 43.15 42.28 -0.59
C GLN A 324 43.10 41.15 0.48
N ASN A 325 42.90 39.93 -0.03
CA ASN A 325 43.62 38.67 0.24
C ASN A 325 44.36 38.48 1.58
N TYR A 326 44.18 37.32 2.21
CA TYR A 326 45.20 36.26 2.35
C TYR A 326 44.74 35.21 3.37
N TYR A 327 44.70 33.92 2.99
CA TYR A 327 45.63 32.88 3.45
C TYR A 327 45.15 31.47 3.08
N SER A 328 46.01 30.77 2.35
CA SER A 328 46.15 29.32 2.34
C SER A 328 47.33 28.91 3.24
N ASN A 329 47.35 27.64 3.63
CA ASN A 329 48.43 26.80 4.20
C ASN A 329 48.58 26.63 5.73
N THR A 330 48.12 25.46 6.17
CA THR A 330 48.87 24.35 6.82
C THR A 330 50.08 24.67 7.73
N LYS A 331 50.02 24.20 9.00
CA LYS A 331 51.05 23.33 9.61
C LYS A 331 50.68 22.75 11.00
N LYS A 332 51.36 21.64 11.28
CA LYS A 332 51.28 20.60 12.32
C LYS A 332 51.56 21.02 13.78
N ASN A 333 51.11 20.09 14.65
CA ASN A 333 51.63 19.64 15.96
C ASN A 333 51.20 20.35 17.25
N SER A 334 50.46 19.63 18.11
CA SER A 334 50.99 19.09 19.38
C SER A 334 49.94 18.24 20.13
N LYS A 335 50.37 17.11 20.69
CA LYS A 335 49.67 16.37 21.75
C LYS A 335 49.89 17.09 23.09
N PRO A 336 49.02 16.85 24.10
CA PRO A 336 49.50 16.05 25.23
C PRO A 336 48.51 14.98 25.73
N THR A 337 49.07 14.10 26.56
CA THR A 337 48.58 12.83 27.12
C THR A 337 47.95 12.97 28.52
N VAL A 338 46.89 12.17 28.76
CA VAL A 338 46.55 11.34 29.96
C VAL A 338 46.57 11.96 31.38
N ALA A 339 45.41 11.94 32.06
CA ALA A 339 45.24 11.30 33.39
C ALA A 339 43.75 11.25 33.86
N GLN A 340 43.31 10.02 34.12
CA GLN A 340 42.36 9.52 35.14
C GLN A 340 41.34 10.45 35.82
N LEU A 341 40.07 10.01 35.82
CA LEU A 341 39.29 9.86 37.07
C LEU A 341 38.12 8.88 36.86
N ASN A 342 38.28 7.68 37.44
CA ASN A 342 37.21 6.74 37.76
C ASN A 342 36.22 7.38 38.74
N LYS A 343 34.91 7.21 38.48
CA LYS A 343 33.88 7.00 39.52
C LYS A 343 32.57 6.53 38.88
N GLN A 344 32.25 5.24 39.06
CA GLN A 344 30.86 4.77 39.03
C GLN A 344 30.07 5.43 40.18
N PRO A 345 28.74 5.54 40.04
CA PRO A 345 27.93 4.75 40.94
C PRO A 345 26.78 4.00 40.25
N LYS A 346 26.33 3.00 40.99
CA LYS A 346 25.38 1.92 40.73
C LYS A 346 23.95 2.41 40.42
N LYS A 347 23.30 1.63 39.56
CA LYS A 347 21.89 1.19 39.54
C LYS A 347 20.83 2.16 40.13
N ASN A 348 19.89 2.57 39.29
CA ASN A 348 18.47 2.39 39.59
C ASN A 348 17.66 2.15 38.30
N LYS A 349 17.15 0.91 38.17
CA LYS A 349 16.13 0.53 37.19
C LYS A 349 14.82 1.20 37.60
N LYS A 350 14.24 2.04 36.74
CA LYS A 350 12.79 2.22 36.65
C LYS A 350 12.40 2.12 35.18
N SER A 351 11.83 0.97 34.87
CA SER A 351 11.07 0.66 33.67
C SER A 351 9.94 1.67 33.49
N GLN A 352 9.96 2.45 32.41
CA GLN A 352 8.75 3.01 31.84
C GLN A 352 8.22 1.99 30.84
N GLN A 353 7.16 1.30 31.27
CA GLN A 353 6.33 0.45 30.44
C GLN A 353 5.81 1.28 29.25
N THR A 354 6.16 0.84 28.05
CA THR A 354 5.39 1.09 26.85
C THR A 354 3.98 0.57 27.07
N GLU A 355 2.99 1.46 27.00
CA GLU A 355 1.56 1.10 27.00
C GLU A 355 1.31 0.11 25.86
N GLN A 356 1.12 -1.16 26.23
CA GLN A 356 0.55 -2.18 25.38
C GLN A 356 -0.86 -1.73 25.00
N ARG A 357 -1.13 -1.62 23.70
CA ARG A 357 -2.49 -1.62 23.15
C ARG A 357 -3.14 -2.97 23.50
N GLU A 358 -3.75 -3.07 24.67
CA GLU A 358 -4.81 -4.04 24.91
C GLU A 358 -6.03 -3.62 24.08
N THR A 359 -6.16 -4.16 22.87
CA THR A 359 -7.47 -4.18 22.19
C THR A 359 -8.32 -5.23 22.86
N LYS A 360 -8.94 -4.89 23.99
CA LYS A 360 -10.12 -5.63 24.47
C LYS A 360 -11.24 -5.42 23.44
N PRO A 361 -11.96 -6.49 23.03
CA PRO A 361 -13.11 -6.33 22.15
C PRO A 361 -14.11 -5.38 22.82
N SER A 362 -14.48 -4.32 22.10
CA SER A 362 -15.47 -3.36 22.59
C SER A 362 -16.78 -4.08 22.89
N ASN A 363 -17.51 -3.60 23.90
CA ASN A 363 -18.82 -4.09 24.34
C ASN A 363 -19.91 -4.11 23.23
N TYR A 364 -19.60 -3.81 21.96
CA TYR A 364 -20.52 -3.86 20.83
C TYR A 364 -20.85 -5.27 20.32
N ILE A 365 -20.06 -6.29 20.66
CA ILE A 365 -20.25 -7.66 20.13
C ILE A 365 -21.42 -8.39 20.82
N SER A 366 -21.84 -7.98 22.02
CA SER A 366 -22.84 -8.73 22.79
C SER A 366 -24.25 -8.72 22.19
N GLN A 367 -24.61 -7.74 21.34
CA GLN A 367 -25.93 -7.68 20.71
C GLN A 367 -26.12 -8.65 19.52
N TYR A 368 -25.04 -9.22 18.99
CA TYR A 368 -25.06 -10.18 17.87
C TYR A 368 -24.75 -11.61 18.32
N ALA A 369 -24.64 -11.85 19.63
CA ALA A 369 -24.18 -13.11 20.25
C ALA A 369 -25.16 -14.31 20.15
N ASN A 370 -26.34 -14.13 19.54
CA ASN A 370 -27.40 -15.16 19.47
C ASN A 370 -27.67 -15.69 18.05
N VAL A 371 -26.68 -15.66 17.15
CA VAL A 371 -26.81 -16.29 15.83
C VAL A 371 -26.36 -17.76 15.91
N PRO A 372 -27.19 -18.75 15.51
CA PRO A 372 -26.79 -20.16 15.51
C PRO A 372 -25.51 -20.39 14.70
N GLU A 373 -24.72 -21.38 15.11
CA GLU A 373 -23.48 -21.77 14.42
C GLU A 373 -23.76 -22.08 12.93
N GLY A 374 -23.23 -21.25 12.03
CA GLY A 374 -23.46 -21.34 10.58
C GLY A 374 -24.63 -20.49 10.03
N GLY A 375 -25.29 -19.68 10.85
CA GLY A 375 -26.28 -18.68 10.43
C GLY A 375 -25.67 -17.32 10.06
N VAL A 376 -26.51 -16.40 9.56
CA VAL A 376 -26.17 -14.97 9.40
C VAL A 376 -27.09 -14.12 10.26
N VAL A 377 -26.72 -12.88 10.53
CA VAL A 377 -27.66 -11.92 11.12
C VAL A 377 -28.84 -11.70 10.16
N THR A 378 -30.05 -12.00 10.60
CA THR A 378 -31.26 -11.92 9.76
C THR A 378 -32.13 -10.70 10.06
N SER A 379 -31.93 -10.04 11.20
CA SER A 379 -32.64 -8.84 11.62
C SER A 379 -31.78 -8.04 12.62
N GLY A 380 -32.09 -6.76 12.82
CA GLY A 380 -31.34 -5.87 13.72
C GLY A 380 -31.00 -4.54 13.06
N GLU A 381 -30.17 -3.73 13.70
CA GLU A 381 -29.61 -2.54 13.07
C GLU A 381 -28.33 -2.88 12.30
N LEU A 382 -28.08 -2.16 11.21
CA LEU A 382 -26.78 -2.18 10.56
C LEU A 382 -25.75 -1.51 11.50
N PRO A 383 -24.63 -2.18 11.81
CA PRO A 383 -23.69 -1.68 12.83
C PRO A 383 -22.94 -0.43 12.33
N ASP A 384 -22.55 0.45 13.25
CA ASP A 384 -21.84 1.70 12.91
C ASP A 384 -20.32 1.52 12.82
N LEU A 385 -19.90 0.69 11.88
CA LEU A 385 -18.49 0.29 11.69
C LEU A 385 -17.80 1.10 10.60
N ASN A 386 -16.49 1.27 10.77
CA ASN A 386 -15.64 1.91 9.78
C ASN A 386 -15.48 1.00 8.56
N ALA A 387 -15.52 1.61 7.38
CA ALA A 387 -15.22 0.97 6.11
C ALA A 387 -14.51 1.99 5.20
N PHE A 388 -14.09 1.53 4.04
CA PHE A 388 -13.51 2.36 2.99
C PHE A 388 -14.23 2.15 1.67
N SER A 389 -14.32 3.18 0.84
CA SER A 389 -14.70 2.98 -0.56
C SER A 389 -13.58 2.27 -1.33
N ALA A 390 -13.88 1.73 -2.51
CA ALA A 390 -12.86 1.19 -3.43
C ALA A 390 -11.73 2.19 -3.79
N ASN A 391 -11.94 3.49 -3.58
CA ASN A 391 -10.94 4.54 -3.81
C ASN A 391 -10.16 4.92 -2.52
N GLY A 392 -10.47 4.29 -1.38
CA GLY A 392 -9.80 4.52 -0.10
C GLY A 392 -10.40 5.63 0.77
N ASN A 393 -11.57 6.17 0.41
CA ASN A 393 -12.25 7.16 1.26
C ASN A 393 -12.88 6.48 2.47
N SER A 394 -12.61 6.98 3.68
CA SER A 394 -13.26 6.46 4.90
C SER A 394 -14.76 6.78 4.90
N LEU A 395 -15.56 5.83 5.37
CA LEU A 395 -17.01 5.96 5.52
C LEU A 395 -17.51 5.04 6.65
N LYS A 396 -18.73 5.27 7.12
CA LYS A 396 -19.41 4.34 8.02
C LYS A 396 -20.36 3.44 7.24
N ILE A 397 -20.35 2.13 7.51
CA ILE A 397 -21.22 1.18 6.78
C ILE A 397 -22.71 1.53 6.95
N LYS A 398 -23.11 2.07 8.11
CA LYS A 398 -24.48 2.53 8.37
C LYS A 398 -24.93 3.64 7.41
N GLU A 399 -24.01 4.47 6.94
CA GLU A 399 -24.30 5.60 6.03
C GLU A 399 -24.70 5.14 4.64
N LEU A 400 -24.30 3.94 4.22
CA LEU A 400 -24.64 3.36 2.91
C LEU A 400 -26.14 3.08 2.72
N SER A 401 -26.91 3.07 3.81
CA SER A 401 -28.35 2.78 3.80
C SER A 401 -29.22 4.01 4.03
N LYS A 402 -28.64 5.19 4.27
CA LYS A 402 -29.41 6.39 4.61
C LYS A 402 -30.31 6.79 3.45
N GLY A 403 -31.62 6.63 3.65
CA GLY A 403 -32.66 7.11 2.74
C GLY A 403 -32.99 6.17 1.57
N LYS A 404 -32.32 5.02 1.45
CA LYS A 404 -32.54 4.06 0.35
C LYS A 404 -32.45 2.61 0.83
N TYR A 405 -33.17 1.71 0.16
CA TYR A 405 -32.95 0.29 0.36
C TYR A 405 -31.56 -0.09 -0.17
N THR A 406 -30.80 -0.82 0.63
CA THR A 406 -29.40 -1.15 0.29
C THR A 406 -29.16 -2.65 0.39
N VAL A 407 -28.57 -3.23 -0.66
CA VAL A 407 -28.13 -4.62 -0.71
C VAL A 407 -26.62 -4.68 -0.49
N LEU A 408 -26.19 -5.37 0.57
CA LEU A 408 -24.78 -5.63 0.86
C LEU A 408 -24.46 -7.09 0.57
N ALA A 409 -23.56 -7.36 -0.37
CA ALA A 409 -23.12 -8.70 -0.73
C ALA A 409 -21.64 -8.91 -0.38
N MET A 410 -21.34 -9.89 0.46
CA MET A 410 -19.96 -10.18 0.88
C MET A 410 -19.19 -10.87 -0.24
N GLY A 411 -17.95 -10.44 -0.48
CA GLY A 411 -17.08 -11.01 -1.50
C GLY A 411 -15.61 -10.96 -1.12
N CYS A 412 -14.79 -11.76 -1.80
CA CYS A 412 -13.33 -11.66 -1.77
C CYS A 412 -12.73 -12.26 -3.04
N LEU A 413 -11.48 -11.91 -3.34
CA LEU A 413 -10.77 -12.27 -4.58
C LEU A 413 -10.58 -13.77 -4.81
N THR A 414 -10.59 -14.57 -3.74
CA THR A 414 -10.28 -16.01 -3.82
C THR A 414 -11.48 -16.92 -3.62
N CYS A 415 -12.69 -16.42 -3.41
CA CYS A 415 -13.83 -17.31 -3.09
C CYS A 415 -14.55 -17.83 -4.34
N PRO A 416 -14.45 -19.14 -4.66
CA PRO A 416 -15.11 -19.68 -5.86
C PRO A 416 -16.62 -19.58 -5.79
N GLU A 417 -17.18 -19.65 -4.58
CA GLU A 417 -18.62 -19.54 -4.42
C GLU A 417 -19.12 -18.11 -4.60
N PHE A 418 -18.35 -17.11 -4.16
CA PHE A 418 -18.63 -15.71 -4.50
C PHE A 418 -18.54 -15.49 -6.02
N HIS A 419 -17.49 -16.02 -6.66
CA HIS A 419 -17.32 -15.93 -8.12
C HIS A 419 -18.45 -16.60 -8.92
N LYS A 420 -19.21 -17.52 -8.33
CA LYS A 420 -20.43 -18.06 -8.95
C LYS A 420 -21.67 -17.21 -8.72
N ALA A 421 -21.72 -16.48 -7.60
CA ALA A 421 -22.91 -15.77 -7.15
C ALA A 421 -22.92 -14.27 -7.54
N TYR A 422 -21.77 -13.66 -7.80
CA TYR A 422 -21.66 -12.21 -8.02
C TYR A 422 -22.47 -11.71 -9.22
N THR A 423 -22.58 -12.50 -10.29
CA THR A 423 -23.35 -12.14 -11.49
C THR A 423 -24.84 -11.98 -11.19
N GLY A 424 -25.38 -12.72 -10.23
CA GLY A 424 -26.77 -12.55 -9.78
C GLY A 424 -26.99 -11.22 -9.06
N ILE A 425 -26.00 -10.72 -8.32
CA ILE A 425 -26.06 -9.39 -7.71
C ILE A 425 -25.99 -8.30 -8.78
N GLU A 426 -25.13 -8.46 -9.79
CA GLU A 426 -25.05 -7.53 -10.94
C GLU A 426 -26.37 -7.46 -11.71
N ALA A 427 -27.02 -8.61 -11.96
CA ALA A 427 -28.33 -8.66 -12.61
C ALA A 427 -29.40 -7.91 -11.79
N LEU A 428 -29.46 -8.16 -10.47
CA LEU A 428 -30.37 -7.45 -9.58
C LEU A 428 -30.11 -5.94 -9.53
N ASN A 429 -28.84 -5.54 -9.62
CA ASN A 429 -28.47 -4.12 -9.68
C ASN A 429 -28.98 -3.45 -10.95
N VAL A 430 -28.87 -4.09 -12.12
CA VAL A 430 -29.45 -3.58 -13.37
C VAL A 430 -30.97 -3.38 -13.23
N ASP A 431 -31.64 -4.33 -12.58
CA ASP A 431 -33.10 -4.33 -12.50
C ASP A 431 -33.66 -3.32 -11.47
N TYR A 432 -32.96 -3.10 -10.35
CA TYR A 432 -33.48 -2.33 -9.21
C TYR A 432 -32.72 -1.04 -8.88
N ALA A 433 -31.52 -0.79 -9.41
CA ALA A 433 -30.87 0.51 -9.25
C ALA A 433 -31.71 1.68 -9.80
N PRO A 434 -32.42 1.55 -10.96
CA PRO A 434 -33.34 2.59 -11.43
C PRO A 434 -34.56 2.83 -10.53
N LYS A 435 -34.82 1.91 -9.59
CA LYS A 435 -35.89 2.00 -8.57
C LYS A 435 -35.35 2.49 -7.22
N ASP A 436 -34.20 3.16 -7.24
CA ASP A 436 -33.55 3.78 -6.09
C ASP A 436 -33.04 2.80 -5.02
N VAL A 437 -32.73 1.55 -5.41
CA VAL A 437 -32.06 0.56 -4.56
C VAL A 437 -30.55 0.63 -4.78
N GLN A 438 -29.78 0.66 -3.70
CA GLN A 438 -28.32 0.68 -3.76
C GLN A 438 -27.75 -0.73 -3.62
N PHE A 439 -26.69 -1.04 -4.36
CA PHE A 439 -25.99 -2.31 -4.26
C PHE A 439 -24.52 -2.06 -3.97
N PHE A 440 -23.95 -2.84 -3.05
CA PHE A 440 -22.53 -2.82 -2.75
C PHE A 440 -22.00 -4.23 -2.55
N PHE A 441 -20.83 -4.50 -3.13
CA PHE A 441 -20.00 -5.61 -2.68
C PHE A 441 -19.17 -5.15 -1.48
N VAL A 442 -19.04 -5.99 -0.46
CA VAL A 442 -18.18 -5.74 0.69
C VAL A 442 -16.99 -6.69 0.63
N TYR A 443 -15.81 -6.13 0.39
CA TYR A 443 -14.53 -6.81 0.39
C TYR A 443 -14.03 -6.97 1.82
N LYS A 444 -13.70 -8.20 2.18
CA LYS A 444 -13.21 -8.63 3.50
C LYS A 444 -11.99 -9.53 3.32
N SER A 445 -11.43 -10.03 4.42
CA SER A 445 -10.30 -10.97 4.39
C SER A 445 -10.53 -12.16 3.45
N LEU A 446 -9.45 -12.62 2.82
CA LEU A 446 -9.40 -13.72 1.86
C LEU A 446 -9.88 -15.00 2.52
N ARG A 447 -10.87 -15.64 1.91
CA ARG A 447 -11.43 -16.89 2.46
C ARG A 447 -10.64 -18.12 2.07
N HIS A 448 -10.00 -18.09 0.92
CA HIS A 448 -9.23 -19.21 0.37
C HIS A 448 -7.88 -18.70 -0.14
N PRO A 449 -7.01 -18.20 0.75
CA PRO A 449 -5.71 -17.64 0.35
C PRO A 449 -4.80 -18.70 -0.32
N GLU A 450 -5.10 -20.00 -0.25
CA GLU A 450 -4.42 -21.04 -1.03
C GLU A 450 -4.69 -21.00 -2.54
N LEU A 451 -5.72 -20.30 -3.00
CA LEU A 451 -6.08 -20.25 -4.41
C LEU A 451 -5.35 -19.11 -5.14
N ASP A 452 -4.88 -19.40 -6.35
CA ASP A 452 -4.24 -18.45 -7.27
C ASP A 452 -2.99 -17.74 -6.69
N GLY A 453 -2.40 -18.24 -5.61
CA GLY A 453 -1.19 -17.68 -4.98
C GLY A 453 -1.41 -16.40 -4.16
N TYR A 454 -2.65 -15.92 -4.01
CA TYR A 454 -2.92 -14.69 -3.27
C TYR A 454 -2.74 -14.86 -1.75
N VAL A 455 -2.18 -13.86 -1.10
CA VAL A 455 -1.89 -13.84 0.34
C VAL A 455 -2.56 -12.63 0.97
N GLU A 456 -3.05 -12.76 2.21
CA GLU A 456 -3.81 -11.71 2.89
C GLU A 456 -3.08 -10.36 2.89
N ALA A 457 -3.86 -9.29 2.73
CA ALA A 457 -3.33 -7.93 2.75
C ALA A 457 -2.76 -7.60 4.14
N GLN A 458 -1.62 -6.93 4.18
CA GLN A 458 -0.96 -6.51 5.43
C GLN A 458 -1.46 -5.14 5.92
N ASN A 459 -2.04 -4.34 5.01
CA ASN A 459 -2.54 -3.01 5.28
C ASN A 459 -3.69 -2.65 4.31
N ILE A 460 -4.36 -1.52 4.57
CA ILE A 460 -5.50 -1.07 3.77
C ILE A 460 -5.13 -0.78 2.31
N SER A 461 -3.92 -0.27 2.05
CA SER A 461 -3.45 0.03 0.70
C SER A 461 -3.35 -1.24 -0.15
N GLU A 462 -2.82 -2.33 0.41
CA GLU A 462 -2.79 -3.64 -0.25
C GLU A 462 -4.18 -4.21 -0.46
N ARG A 463 -5.09 -4.07 0.52
CA ARG A 463 -6.49 -4.53 0.36
C ARG A 463 -7.22 -3.74 -0.74
N LEU A 464 -6.93 -2.46 -0.90
CA LEU A 464 -7.43 -1.65 -2.01
C LEU A 464 -6.86 -2.11 -3.36
N LEU A 465 -5.59 -2.54 -3.43
CA LEU A 465 -5.04 -3.16 -4.64
C LEU A 465 -5.74 -4.48 -4.96
N MET A 466 -6.04 -5.32 -3.96
CA MET A 466 -6.85 -6.53 -4.14
C MET A 466 -8.23 -6.23 -4.70
N VAL A 467 -8.86 -5.13 -4.26
CA VAL A 467 -10.18 -4.71 -4.76
C VAL A 467 -10.10 -4.24 -6.22
N LYS A 468 -9.01 -3.58 -6.60
CA LYS A 468 -8.77 -3.25 -8.03
C LYS A 468 -8.60 -4.53 -8.85
N GLU A 469 -7.88 -5.51 -8.33
CA GLU A 469 -7.66 -6.79 -9.00
C GLU A 469 -8.96 -7.61 -9.14
N VAL A 470 -9.78 -7.71 -8.08
CA VAL A 470 -11.05 -8.42 -8.17
C VAL A 470 -12.01 -7.73 -9.16
N LYS A 471 -12.01 -6.39 -9.20
CA LYS A 471 -12.82 -5.63 -10.18
C LYS A 471 -12.35 -5.88 -11.61
N LYS A 472 -11.05 -5.95 -11.84
CA LYS A 472 -10.45 -6.28 -13.14
C LYS A 472 -10.79 -7.72 -13.56
N LYS A 473 -10.60 -8.68 -12.64
CA LYS A 473 -10.83 -10.12 -12.88
C LYS A 473 -12.29 -10.46 -13.12
N LEU A 474 -13.21 -9.87 -12.34
CA LEU A 474 -14.64 -10.18 -12.38
C LEU A 474 -15.46 -9.20 -13.23
N GLY A 475 -14.90 -8.08 -13.66
CA GLY A 475 -15.62 -7.09 -14.48
C GLY A 475 -16.77 -6.36 -13.77
N THR A 476 -16.84 -6.42 -12.43
CA THR A 476 -17.98 -5.91 -11.64
C THR A 476 -18.28 -4.43 -11.89
N LYS A 477 -19.56 -4.10 -12.01
CA LYS A 477 -20.09 -2.72 -12.12
C LYS A 477 -20.63 -2.22 -10.79
N VAL A 478 -21.16 -3.11 -9.95
CA VAL A 478 -21.56 -2.78 -8.58
C VAL A 478 -20.35 -2.24 -7.79
N PRO A 479 -20.49 -1.12 -7.06
CA PRO A 479 -19.41 -0.54 -6.26
C PRO A 479 -18.93 -1.47 -5.14
N TRP A 480 -17.64 -1.38 -4.83
CA TRP A 480 -17.02 -2.10 -3.72
C TRP A 480 -16.80 -1.19 -2.50
N ILE A 481 -17.09 -1.75 -1.34
CA ILE A 481 -16.78 -1.24 0.00
C ILE A 481 -15.76 -2.20 0.61
N VAL A 482 -14.84 -1.68 1.41
CA VAL A 482 -13.67 -2.40 1.92
C VAL A 482 -13.69 -2.35 3.43
N ASP A 483 -13.58 -3.52 4.06
CA ASP A 483 -13.44 -3.67 5.50
C ASP A 483 -12.09 -3.11 6.00
N ALA A 484 -12.08 -2.53 7.20
CA ALA A 484 -11.01 -1.71 7.75
C ALA A 484 -9.76 -2.47 8.25
N MET A 485 -9.45 -3.63 7.66
CA MET A 485 -8.42 -4.59 8.09
C MET A 485 -8.72 -5.31 9.41
N ASP A 486 -9.76 -4.92 10.13
CA ASP A 486 -10.13 -5.47 11.44
C ASP A 486 -11.21 -6.56 11.37
N ASP A 487 -11.75 -6.84 10.17
CA ASP A 487 -12.78 -7.84 9.91
C ASP A 487 -14.08 -7.61 10.71
N ASN A 488 -14.25 -6.43 11.31
CA ASN A 488 -15.35 -6.12 12.21
C ASN A 488 -16.70 -6.18 11.49
N ILE A 489 -16.76 -5.82 10.20
CA ILE A 489 -18.01 -5.89 9.42
C ILE A 489 -18.42 -7.36 9.26
N ARG A 490 -17.45 -8.24 8.96
CA ARG A 490 -17.71 -9.66 8.81
C ARG A 490 -18.22 -10.27 10.10
N ILE A 491 -17.54 -9.96 11.21
CA ILE A 491 -17.85 -10.48 12.55
C ILE A 491 -19.23 -10.00 12.99
N ALA A 492 -19.50 -8.69 12.91
CA ALA A 492 -20.76 -8.11 13.36
C ALA A 492 -21.98 -8.62 12.58
N LEU A 493 -21.83 -8.90 11.28
CA LEU A 493 -22.90 -9.46 10.45
C LEU A 493 -22.98 -10.99 10.50
N ASN A 494 -22.07 -11.64 11.23
CA ASN A 494 -21.81 -13.08 11.18
C ASN A 494 -21.79 -13.61 9.74
N SER A 495 -21.03 -12.92 8.89
CA SER A 495 -21.12 -13.11 7.44
C SER A 495 -20.12 -14.14 6.91
N GLY A 496 -20.60 -14.97 5.99
CA GLY A 496 -19.81 -15.92 5.22
C GLY A 496 -19.33 -15.33 3.89
N SER A 497 -18.73 -16.17 3.05
CA SER A 497 -18.17 -15.73 1.77
C SER A 497 -19.19 -15.33 0.70
N GLN A 498 -20.49 -15.60 0.92
CA GLN A 498 -21.57 -15.40 -0.05
C GLN A 498 -22.76 -14.71 0.60
N SER A 499 -22.58 -14.16 1.81
CA SER A 499 -23.69 -13.62 2.56
C SER A 499 -24.22 -12.36 1.89
N VAL A 500 -25.53 -12.21 1.88
CA VAL A 500 -26.22 -11.06 1.30
C VAL A 500 -27.18 -10.50 2.34
N TYR A 501 -27.30 -9.18 2.43
CA TYR A 501 -28.17 -8.49 3.37
C TYR A 501 -28.98 -7.44 2.64
N LEU A 502 -30.28 -7.38 2.92
CA LEU A 502 -31.15 -6.28 2.53
C LEU A 502 -31.34 -5.36 3.74
N ILE A 503 -31.00 -4.09 3.57
CA ILE A 503 -31.07 -3.03 4.58
C ILE A 503 -32.16 -2.03 4.18
N SER A 504 -32.96 -1.57 5.15
CA SER A 504 -33.96 -0.52 4.95
C SER A 504 -33.34 0.89 4.92
N PRO A 505 -34.07 1.90 4.41
CA PRO A 505 -33.63 3.31 4.44
C PRO A 505 -33.24 3.87 5.81
N GLU A 506 -33.75 3.27 6.89
CA GLU A 506 -33.47 3.62 8.28
C GLU A 506 -32.25 2.89 8.86
N GLY A 507 -31.59 2.05 8.06
CA GLY A 507 -30.45 1.24 8.48
C GLY A 507 -30.81 0.00 9.26
N LYS A 508 -31.99 -0.58 9.06
CA LYS A 508 -32.38 -1.87 9.67
C LYS A 508 -32.16 -3.03 8.71
N ILE A 509 -31.57 -4.11 9.19
CA ILE A 509 -31.44 -5.36 8.44
C ILE A 509 -32.85 -5.94 8.30
N VAL A 510 -33.38 -5.90 7.08
CA VAL A 510 -34.69 -6.49 6.71
C VAL A 510 -34.56 -8.00 6.63
N LYS A 511 -33.48 -8.48 6.01
CA LYS A 511 -33.16 -9.91 5.91
C LYS A 511 -31.69 -10.13 5.59
N GLY A 512 -31.13 -11.21 6.10
CA GLY A 512 -29.83 -11.74 5.70
C GLY A 512 -29.94 -13.15 5.14
N TRP A 513 -29.11 -13.49 4.16
CA TRP A 513 -28.94 -14.84 3.63
C TRP A 513 -27.48 -15.25 3.74
N GLY A 514 -27.21 -16.51 4.14
CA GLY A 514 -25.86 -17.08 4.10
C GLY A 514 -25.35 -17.39 2.68
N LYS A 515 -26.27 -17.49 1.72
CA LYS A 515 -26.01 -17.67 0.29
C LYS A 515 -27.06 -16.91 -0.50
N LEU A 516 -26.65 -16.27 -1.59
CA LEU A 516 -27.57 -15.57 -2.49
C LEU A 516 -28.71 -16.48 -2.94
N LYS A 517 -29.95 -16.03 -2.68
CA LYS A 517 -31.17 -16.60 -3.24
C LYS A 517 -31.82 -15.55 -4.13
N GLU A 518 -31.40 -15.50 -5.39
CA GLU A 518 -31.73 -14.41 -6.31
C GLU A 518 -33.25 -14.17 -6.44
N GLN A 519 -34.04 -15.23 -6.67
CA GLN A 519 -35.50 -15.12 -6.80
C GLN A 519 -36.18 -14.58 -5.54
N GLU A 520 -35.70 -14.99 -4.36
CA GLU A 520 -36.25 -14.54 -3.09
C GLU A 520 -35.93 -13.06 -2.83
N LEU A 521 -34.67 -12.65 -3.06
CA LEU A 521 -34.27 -11.24 -2.95
C LEU A 521 -35.01 -10.37 -3.98
N ARG A 522 -35.14 -10.85 -5.22
CA ARG A 522 -35.89 -10.18 -6.29
C ARG A 522 -37.35 -9.95 -5.91
N GLN A 523 -38.01 -10.97 -5.35
CA GLN A 523 -39.40 -10.83 -4.91
C GLN A 523 -39.52 -9.79 -3.80
N MET A 524 -38.64 -9.84 -2.78
CA MET A 524 -38.71 -8.86 -1.70
C MET A 524 -38.41 -7.44 -2.18
N LEU A 525 -37.47 -7.24 -3.11
CA LEU A 525 -37.25 -5.92 -3.72
C LEU A 525 -38.50 -5.45 -4.47
N SER A 526 -39.14 -6.33 -5.25
CA SER A 526 -40.42 -6.03 -5.92
C SER A 526 -41.50 -5.61 -4.92
N ASP A 527 -41.61 -6.28 -3.77
CA ASP A 527 -42.60 -5.95 -2.74
C ASP A 527 -42.30 -4.60 -2.05
N LYS A 528 -41.03 -4.17 -2.00
CA LYS A 528 -40.62 -2.92 -1.34
C LYS A 528 -40.58 -1.70 -2.24
N VAL A 529 -40.11 -1.85 -3.48
CA VAL A 529 -39.90 -0.72 -4.41
C VAL A 529 -40.66 -0.87 -5.75
N GLY A 530 -41.51 -1.89 -5.85
CA GLY A 530 -42.26 -2.25 -7.06
C GLY A 530 -41.45 -3.12 -8.02
N ALA A 531 -42.17 -3.85 -8.89
CA ALA A 531 -41.55 -4.75 -9.85
C ALA A 531 -40.59 -4.04 -10.83
N ALA A 532 -39.52 -4.74 -11.20
CA ALA A 532 -38.60 -4.30 -12.25
C ALA A 532 -39.30 -4.35 -13.63
N SER A 533 -38.97 -3.38 -14.49
CA SER A 533 -39.56 -3.26 -15.83
C SER A 533 -39.11 -4.37 -16.78
N THR A 534 -37.87 -4.83 -16.58
CA THR A 534 -37.22 -5.92 -17.31
C THR A 534 -36.51 -6.81 -16.31
N LEU A 535 -36.46 -8.11 -16.57
CA LEU A 535 -35.75 -9.07 -15.72
C LEU A 535 -34.44 -9.44 -16.42
N THR A 536 -33.33 -8.94 -15.90
CA THR A 536 -31.98 -9.27 -16.40
C THR A 536 -31.58 -10.66 -15.93
N THR A 537 -31.11 -11.49 -16.85
CA THR A 537 -30.50 -12.79 -16.57
C THR A 537 -28.99 -12.71 -16.69
N ILE A 538 -28.28 -13.70 -16.14
CA ILE A 538 -26.80 -13.77 -16.24
C ILE A 538 -26.32 -13.76 -17.70
N LYS A 539 -27.11 -14.29 -18.64
CA LYS A 539 -26.75 -14.31 -20.08
C LYS A 539 -26.81 -12.93 -20.73
N ASP A 540 -27.54 -11.99 -20.13
CA ASP A 540 -27.69 -10.63 -20.63
C ASP A 540 -26.53 -9.73 -20.17
N LEU A 541 -25.69 -10.24 -19.27
CA LEU A 541 -24.52 -9.53 -18.74
C LEU A 541 -23.26 -9.94 -19.50
N ASP A 542 -22.53 -8.95 -20.02
CA ASP A 542 -21.19 -9.14 -20.60
C ASP A 542 -20.14 -9.19 -19.48
N LEU A 543 -20.15 -10.29 -18.70
CA LEU A 543 -19.25 -10.50 -17.57
C LEU A 543 -18.32 -11.71 -17.78
N PRO A 544 -17.06 -11.66 -17.31
CA PRO A 544 -16.11 -12.76 -17.47
C PRO A 544 -16.59 -14.07 -16.83
N VAL A 545 -16.46 -15.17 -17.59
CA VAL A 545 -16.63 -16.53 -17.07
C VAL A 545 -15.33 -16.98 -16.41
N ILE A 546 -15.32 -16.98 -15.08
CA ILE A 546 -14.15 -17.41 -14.31
C ILE A 546 -14.05 -18.94 -14.36
N LYS A 547 -13.04 -19.45 -15.07
CA LYS A 547 -12.71 -20.88 -15.03
C LYS A 547 -12.29 -21.25 -13.62
N ARG A 548 -12.73 -22.43 -13.17
CA ARG A 548 -12.32 -22.97 -11.87
C ARG A 548 -10.81 -23.19 -11.93
N TYR A 549 -10.07 -22.72 -10.92
CA TYR A 549 -8.66 -23.05 -10.76
C TYR A 549 -8.51 -24.56 -10.86
N GLU A 550 -7.87 -25.03 -11.93
CA GLU A 550 -7.37 -26.40 -11.99
C GLU A 550 -6.25 -26.42 -10.97
N LYS A 551 -6.46 -27.19 -9.89
CA LYS A 551 -5.43 -27.48 -8.91
C LYS A 551 -4.20 -27.87 -9.73
N ARG A 552 -3.14 -27.07 -9.71
CA ARG A 552 -1.84 -27.53 -10.21
C ARG A 552 -1.64 -28.86 -9.48
N LEU A 553 -1.67 -29.95 -10.23
CA LEU A 553 -1.17 -31.22 -9.70
C LEU A 553 0.16 -30.86 -9.08
N ASN A 554 0.39 -31.28 -7.84
CA ASN A 554 1.69 -31.14 -7.20
C ASN A 554 2.70 -31.79 -8.15
N GLU A 555 3.26 -31.03 -9.07
CA GLU A 555 4.59 -31.34 -9.58
C GLU A 555 5.42 -31.23 -8.32
N GLU A 556 5.95 -32.36 -7.85
CA GLU A 556 6.87 -32.39 -6.74
C GLU A 556 8.11 -31.61 -7.17
N THR A 557 8.06 -30.30 -6.96
CA THR A 557 9.25 -29.48 -6.91
C THR A 557 9.78 -29.57 -5.49
N ASN A 558 11.09 -29.69 -5.31
CA ASN A 558 11.72 -29.82 -4.00
C ASN A 558 11.43 -28.63 -3.04
N THR A 559 10.80 -27.58 -3.56
CA THR A 559 10.45 -26.33 -2.87
C THR A 559 9.10 -26.40 -2.14
N THR A 560 8.22 -27.33 -2.53
CA THR A 560 6.87 -27.49 -1.97
C THR A 560 6.83 -28.64 -0.98
N ILE A 561 6.40 -28.38 0.25
CA ILE A 561 6.29 -29.41 1.29
C ILE A 561 4.89 -30.03 1.28
N TYR A 562 4.80 -31.35 1.52
CA TYR A 562 3.51 -31.97 1.80
C TYR A 562 2.89 -31.35 3.06
N ARG A 563 1.67 -30.83 2.93
CA ARG A 563 0.90 -30.23 4.03
C ARG A 563 -0.19 -31.21 4.48
N PRO A 564 -0.12 -31.74 5.72
CA PRO A 564 -1.14 -32.63 6.23
C PRO A 564 -2.46 -31.87 6.43
N GLU A 565 -3.53 -32.63 6.39
CA GLU A 565 -4.88 -32.17 6.68
C GLU A 565 -4.98 -31.70 8.15
N GLY A 566 -5.64 -30.57 8.41
CA GLY A 566 -6.00 -30.15 9.78
C GLY A 566 -5.09 -29.12 10.44
N LEU A 567 -4.24 -28.43 9.67
CA LEU A 567 -3.51 -27.27 10.17
C LEU A 567 -4.43 -26.06 10.35
N ASN A 568 -4.15 -25.27 11.38
CA ASN A 568 -4.82 -24.01 11.65
C ASN A 568 -3.93 -22.85 11.21
N ILE A 569 -4.51 -21.91 10.47
CA ILE A 569 -3.82 -20.65 10.13
C ILE A 569 -3.61 -19.87 11.42
N LEU A 570 -2.39 -19.41 11.66
CA LEU A 570 -2.03 -18.62 12.82
C LEU A 570 -2.14 -17.13 12.52
N SER A 571 -2.45 -16.35 13.56
CA SER A 571 -2.39 -14.89 13.48
C SER A 571 -0.95 -14.42 13.28
N ILE A 572 -0.72 -13.63 12.24
CA ILE A 572 0.56 -12.98 11.96
C ILE A 572 0.40 -11.46 11.98
N VAL A 573 1.40 -10.76 12.54
CA VAL A 573 1.43 -9.30 12.59
C VAL A 573 2.75 -8.80 11.99
N PRO A 574 2.75 -8.09 10.86
CA PRO A 574 3.96 -7.47 10.33
C PRO A 574 4.46 -6.39 11.30
N LYS A 575 5.77 -6.32 11.54
CA LYS A 575 6.36 -5.28 12.41
C LYS A 575 6.38 -3.88 11.76
N LYS A 576 6.33 -3.83 10.43
CA LYS A 576 6.30 -2.59 9.62
C LYS A 576 5.19 -2.69 8.58
N PRO A 577 3.90 -2.66 8.99
CA PRO A 577 2.77 -2.81 8.06
C PRO A 577 2.76 -1.77 6.93
N GLU A 578 3.47 -0.65 7.08
CA GLU A 578 3.65 0.39 6.06
C GLU A 578 4.64 0.03 4.94
N ASP A 579 5.44 -1.03 5.11
CA ASP A 579 6.35 -1.52 4.08
C ASP A 579 5.59 -2.29 2.99
N THR A 580 6.15 -2.34 1.78
CA THR A 580 5.61 -3.16 0.68
C THR A 580 6.14 -4.58 0.79
N TYR A 581 5.26 -5.55 0.99
CA TYR A 581 5.64 -6.96 1.12
C TYR A 581 5.52 -7.71 -0.21
N TYR A 582 6.61 -7.74 -0.99
CA TYR A 582 6.71 -8.51 -2.24
C TYR A 582 6.58 -10.02 -2.02
N VAL A 583 7.00 -10.49 -0.84
CA VAL A 583 6.79 -11.86 -0.38
C VAL A 583 6.12 -11.81 0.98
N LYS A 584 5.01 -12.54 1.13
CA LYS A 584 4.23 -12.58 2.37
C LYS A 584 4.33 -13.92 3.06
N LEU A 585 4.38 -13.85 4.40
CA LEU A 585 4.35 -15.02 5.27
C LEU A 585 2.93 -15.56 5.38
N ARG A 586 2.82 -16.88 5.45
CA ARG A 586 1.69 -17.61 6.02
C ARG A 586 2.23 -18.58 7.06
N ALA A 587 1.72 -18.50 8.27
CA ALA A 587 2.03 -19.42 9.34
C ALA A 587 0.83 -20.33 9.62
N GLU A 588 1.06 -21.63 9.68
CA GLU A 588 0.04 -22.61 10.01
C GLU A 588 0.60 -23.59 11.04
N ALA A 589 -0.20 -23.99 12.02
CA ALA A 589 0.21 -24.91 13.07
C ALA A 589 -0.69 -26.14 13.12
N ASP A 590 -0.10 -27.28 13.48
CA ASP A 590 -0.92 -28.41 13.90
C ASP A 590 -1.64 -28.09 15.22
N ARG A 591 -2.68 -28.87 15.50
CA ARG A 591 -3.51 -28.71 16.69
C ARG A 591 -2.70 -28.92 17.98
N ASN A 592 -1.68 -29.77 17.95
CA ASN A 592 -0.88 -30.10 19.13
C ASN A 592 -0.04 -28.90 19.59
N LEU A 593 0.53 -28.14 18.65
CA LEU A 593 1.27 -26.92 18.94
C LEU A 593 0.38 -25.89 19.65
N ILE A 594 -0.86 -25.72 19.17
CA ILE A 594 -1.81 -24.76 19.73
C ILE A 594 -2.30 -25.20 21.12
N GLU A 595 -2.56 -26.50 21.32
CA GLU A 595 -3.13 -27.01 22.58
C GLU A 595 -2.07 -27.26 23.67
N THR A 596 -0.86 -27.66 23.28
CA THR A 596 0.17 -28.13 24.23
C THR A 596 1.46 -27.33 24.20
N GLY A 597 1.63 -26.42 23.24
CA GLY A 597 2.91 -25.72 23.05
C GLY A 597 3.99 -26.52 22.32
N ASN A 598 3.67 -27.74 21.89
CA ASN A 598 4.59 -28.65 21.24
C ASN A 598 3.97 -29.16 19.94
N GLY A 599 4.66 -29.02 18.81
CA GLY A 599 4.14 -29.50 17.54
C GLY A 599 4.80 -28.82 16.35
N LYS A 600 4.16 -28.93 15.19
CA LYS A 600 4.71 -28.46 13.93
C LYS A 600 4.13 -27.12 13.51
N LEU A 601 5.02 -26.21 13.14
CA LEU A 601 4.75 -24.93 12.52
C LEU A 601 5.17 -25.02 11.04
N ALA A 602 4.21 -24.84 10.13
CA ALA A 602 4.43 -24.67 8.71
C ALA A 602 4.58 -23.18 8.38
N LEU A 603 5.73 -22.81 7.84
CA LEU A 603 6.01 -21.47 7.33
C LEU A 603 5.97 -21.50 5.81
N GLY A 604 5.14 -20.67 5.19
CA GLY A 604 5.09 -20.49 3.75
C GLY A 604 5.34 -19.04 3.35
N PHE A 605 6.21 -18.85 2.36
CA PHE A 605 6.58 -17.53 1.83
C PHE A 605 6.14 -17.44 0.37
N PHE A 606 5.20 -16.54 0.09
CA PHE A 606 4.53 -16.46 -1.20
C PHE A 606 4.85 -15.12 -1.87
N PRO A 607 5.46 -15.10 -3.06
CA PRO A 607 5.51 -13.91 -3.90
C PRO A 607 4.09 -13.40 -4.16
N ASP A 608 3.86 -12.10 -3.96
CA ASP A 608 2.54 -11.50 -4.14
C ASP A 608 2.26 -11.22 -5.63
N PRO A 609 1.31 -11.93 -6.26
CA PRO A 609 0.97 -11.73 -7.67
C PRO A 609 0.39 -10.34 -7.95
N ILE A 610 -0.15 -9.64 -6.96
CA ILE A 610 -0.69 -8.27 -7.12
C ILE A 610 0.42 -7.27 -7.44
N LEU A 611 1.63 -7.56 -6.94
CA LEU A 611 2.82 -6.75 -7.14
C LEU A 611 3.68 -7.24 -8.31
N ASP A 612 3.22 -8.25 -9.06
CA ASP A 612 4.04 -8.96 -10.06
C ASP A 612 5.33 -9.54 -9.45
N ALA A 613 5.26 -9.96 -8.19
CA ALA A 613 6.43 -10.41 -7.47
C ALA A 613 6.84 -11.84 -7.88
N HIS A 614 8.14 -12.07 -7.98
CA HIS A 614 8.72 -13.37 -8.29
C HIS A 614 10.04 -13.58 -7.54
N TRP A 615 10.44 -14.84 -7.42
CA TRP A 615 11.78 -15.23 -6.97
C TRP A 615 12.78 -15.07 -8.10
N ASN A 616 13.92 -14.46 -7.81
CA ASN A 616 15.10 -14.49 -8.68
C ASN A 616 16.08 -15.56 -8.19
N ASN A 617 16.13 -16.72 -8.85
CA ASN A 617 16.95 -17.86 -8.46
C ASN A 617 18.46 -17.65 -8.70
N LEU A 618 18.84 -16.54 -9.35
CA LEU A 618 20.24 -16.13 -9.52
C LEU A 618 20.77 -15.36 -8.31
N THR A 619 19.89 -14.86 -7.43
CA THR A 619 20.26 -14.18 -6.18
C THR A 619 20.51 -15.17 -5.04
N PRO A 620 21.13 -14.76 -3.91
CA PRO A 620 21.13 -15.55 -2.68
C PRO A 620 19.70 -15.97 -2.29
N PRO A 621 19.48 -17.24 -1.90
CA PRO A 621 18.15 -17.73 -1.56
C PRO A 621 17.60 -16.99 -0.34
N MET A 622 16.28 -16.91 -0.24
CA MET A 622 15.65 -16.36 0.96
C MET A 622 16.07 -17.15 2.20
N LYS A 623 16.22 -16.45 3.33
CA LYS A 623 16.50 -17.02 4.64
C LYS A 623 15.50 -16.49 5.67
N TYR A 624 14.98 -17.35 6.54
CA TYR A 624 14.28 -16.90 7.74
C TYR A 624 15.10 -17.19 9.00
N VAL A 625 14.85 -16.41 10.04
CA VAL A 625 15.40 -16.59 11.40
C VAL A 625 14.27 -16.41 12.40
N LEU A 626 14.11 -17.35 13.33
CA LEU A 626 13.16 -17.27 14.43
C LEU A 626 13.85 -16.77 15.70
N GLU A 627 13.27 -15.75 16.34
CA GLU A 627 13.59 -15.34 17.70
C GLU A 627 12.49 -15.88 18.62
N LEU A 628 12.87 -16.69 19.61
CA LEU A 628 11.96 -17.48 20.43
C LEU A 628 11.92 -16.94 21.88
N PRO A 629 10.79 -17.07 22.59
CA PRO A 629 10.71 -16.80 24.03
C PRO A 629 11.59 -17.72 24.87
N GLU A 630 11.86 -17.31 26.10
CA GLU A 630 12.66 -18.10 27.04
C GLU A 630 12.01 -19.46 27.32
N GLY A 631 12.79 -20.54 27.18
CA GLY A 631 12.30 -21.91 27.36
C GLY A 631 11.70 -22.57 26.11
N VAL A 632 11.52 -21.82 25.02
CA VAL A 632 11.00 -22.32 23.74
C VAL A 632 12.15 -22.70 22.81
N THR A 633 12.02 -23.82 22.11
CA THR A 633 13.00 -24.28 21.10
C THR A 633 12.33 -24.52 19.75
N ALA A 634 13.06 -24.23 18.67
CA ALA A 634 12.63 -24.45 17.29
C ALA A 634 13.69 -25.24 16.51
N SER A 635 13.26 -26.22 15.72
CA SER A 635 14.12 -27.01 14.86
C SER A 635 13.54 -27.11 13.44
N PRO A 636 14.18 -26.51 12.43
CA PRO A 636 15.29 -25.57 12.53
C PRO A 636 14.83 -24.18 13.01
N GLN A 637 15.68 -23.48 13.77
CA GLN A 637 15.41 -22.10 14.18
C GLN A 637 15.67 -21.09 13.05
N GLU A 638 16.54 -21.43 12.10
CA GLU A 638 16.77 -20.68 10.87
C GLU A 638 16.97 -21.64 9.70
N ALA A 639 16.50 -21.27 8.50
CA ALA A 639 16.76 -22.03 7.29
C ALA A 639 16.74 -21.13 6.05
N SER A 640 17.44 -21.56 5.00
CA SER A 640 17.41 -20.94 3.68
C SER A 640 16.64 -21.82 2.69
N ALA A 641 15.93 -21.20 1.76
CA ALA A 641 15.18 -21.95 0.76
C ALA A 641 16.09 -22.62 -0.26
N GLU A 642 15.67 -23.78 -0.77
CA GLU A 642 16.24 -24.32 -1.99
C GLU A 642 15.89 -23.40 -3.18
N LYS A 643 16.75 -23.36 -4.21
CA LYS A 643 16.48 -22.63 -5.45
C LYS A 643 15.36 -23.32 -6.22
N GLY A 644 14.48 -22.52 -6.84
CA GLY A 644 13.37 -23.05 -7.61
C GLY A 644 13.76 -23.35 -9.06
N PRO A 645 12.79 -23.75 -9.89
CA PRO A 645 13.03 -24.03 -11.29
C PRO A 645 13.39 -22.76 -12.08
N GLY A 646 14.37 -22.87 -12.99
CA GLY A 646 14.76 -21.78 -13.90
C GLY A 646 15.42 -20.58 -13.20
N ASP A 647 15.65 -19.50 -13.96
CA ASP A 647 16.27 -18.28 -13.45
C ASP A 647 15.32 -17.47 -12.54
N SER A 648 14.01 -17.65 -12.72
CA SER A 648 12.97 -17.04 -11.90
C SER A 648 11.72 -17.90 -11.83
N ASP A 649 11.02 -17.85 -10.71
CA ASP A 649 9.74 -18.57 -10.51
C ASP A 649 8.82 -17.84 -9.51
N THR A 650 7.61 -18.36 -9.35
CA THR A 650 6.60 -17.86 -8.40
C THR A 650 6.21 -18.92 -7.36
N GLU A 651 7.00 -19.99 -7.23
CA GLU A 651 6.68 -21.09 -6.33
C GLU A 651 6.89 -20.66 -4.87
N PRO A 652 5.96 -21.01 -3.97
CA PRO A 652 6.12 -20.67 -2.57
C PRO A 652 7.33 -21.40 -1.96
N ARG A 653 8.05 -20.72 -1.06
CA ARG A 653 9.09 -21.36 -0.25
C ARG A 653 8.51 -21.81 1.06
N GLN A 654 8.61 -23.08 1.38
CA GLN A 654 7.90 -23.68 2.50
C GLN A 654 8.82 -24.46 3.42
N PHE A 655 8.57 -24.38 4.72
CA PHE A 655 9.38 -25.02 5.76
C PHE A 655 8.52 -25.62 6.85
N TRP A 656 8.97 -26.75 7.38
CA TRP A 656 8.51 -27.29 8.66
C TRP A 656 9.46 -26.87 9.77
N VAL A 657 8.89 -26.45 10.89
CA VAL A 657 9.61 -26.14 12.11
C VAL A 657 8.96 -26.90 13.27
N ASP A 658 9.73 -27.74 13.94
CA ASP A 658 9.31 -28.38 15.18
C ASP A 658 9.49 -27.39 16.34
N ILE A 659 8.39 -27.01 16.98
CA ILE A 659 8.38 -26.12 18.15
C ILE A 659 8.16 -26.95 19.41
N LYS A 660 8.92 -26.66 20.47
CA LYS A 660 8.74 -27.28 21.79
C LYS A 660 8.79 -26.25 22.91
N GLY A 661 7.94 -26.46 23.91
CA GLY A 661 7.91 -25.66 25.15
C GLY A 661 7.21 -24.32 25.04
N ALA A 662 6.46 -24.06 23.96
CA ALA A 662 5.72 -22.81 23.82
C ALA A 662 4.45 -22.76 24.69
N SER A 663 3.92 -21.57 24.90
CA SER A 663 2.61 -21.31 25.49
C SER A 663 1.68 -20.67 24.45
N PRO A 664 0.35 -20.84 24.53
CA PRO A 664 -0.58 -20.12 23.64
C PRO A 664 -0.45 -18.59 23.71
N ALA A 665 0.10 -18.05 24.80
CA ALA A 665 0.38 -16.61 24.96
C ALA A 665 1.72 -16.17 24.35
N ASP A 666 2.56 -17.13 23.93
CA ASP A 666 3.87 -16.83 23.39
C ASP A 666 3.78 -16.24 21.98
N GLN A 667 4.75 -15.39 21.69
CA GLN A 667 4.93 -14.76 20.39
C GLN A 667 6.28 -15.19 19.83
N ILE A 668 6.27 -15.72 18.61
CA ILE A 668 7.47 -16.08 17.87
C ILE A 668 7.76 -14.96 16.89
N GLU A 669 8.94 -14.34 16.97
CA GLU A 669 9.34 -13.32 16.00
C GLU A 669 10.08 -13.99 14.84
N LEU A 670 9.69 -13.65 13.61
CA LEU A 670 10.29 -14.15 12.39
C LEU A 670 10.94 -12.98 11.64
N THR A 671 12.23 -13.08 11.37
CA THR A 671 12.95 -12.20 10.45
C THR A 671 13.13 -12.91 9.11
N LEU A 672 12.60 -12.34 8.04
CA LEU A 672 12.73 -12.82 6.66
C LEU A 672 13.72 -11.95 5.90
N HIS A 673 14.78 -12.55 5.38
CA HIS A 673 15.72 -11.95 4.44
C HIS A 673 15.46 -12.52 3.04
N TYR A 674 15.23 -11.67 2.06
CA TYR A 674 14.89 -12.10 0.70
C TYR A 674 15.16 -11.01 -0.33
N TYR A 675 15.12 -11.38 -1.61
CA TYR A 675 15.09 -10.39 -2.70
C TYR A 675 13.64 -10.22 -3.17
N GLY A 676 13.10 -9.00 -3.05
CA GLY A 676 11.81 -8.64 -3.62
C GLY A 676 12.00 -8.23 -5.07
N CYS A 677 11.54 -9.07 -5.99
CA CYS A 677 11.75 -8.87 -7.43
C CYS A 677 10.43 -8.80 -8.19
N THR A 678 10.37 -7.90 -9.15
CA THR A 678 9.28 -7.62 -10.09
C THR A 678 9.90 -7.46 -11.48
N SER A 679 9.09 -7.33 -12.54
CA SER A 679 9.62 -7.15 -13.91
C SER A 679 10.64 -6.01 -14.06
N ASN A 680 10.57 -4.98 -13.22
CA ASN A 680 11.38 -3.76 -13.35
C ASN A 680 12.39 -3.54 -12.21
N MET A 681 12.36 -4.35 -11.15
CA MET A 681 13.13 -4.09 -9.93
C MET A 681 13.44 -5.40 -9.21
N CYS A 682 14.64 -5.54 -8.65
CA CYS A 682 14.98 -6.67 -7.78
C CYS A 682 15.95 -6.19 -6.68
N MET A 683 15.49 -6.19 -5.43
CA MET A 683 16.24 -5.59 -4.32
C MET A 683 16.24 -6.47 -3.06
N ALA A 684 17.34 -6.43 -2.30
CA ALA A 684 17.44 -7.13 -1.03
C ALA A 684 16.58 -6.43 0.03
N LEU A 685 15.72 -7.20 0.70
CA LEU A 685 14.77 -6.74 1.71
C LEU A 685 14.88 -7.58 2.97
N THR A 686 14.52 -6.98 4.09
CA THR A 686 14.39 -7.66 5.37
C THR A 686 13.11 -7.22 6.06
N HIS A 687 12.20 -8.16 6.28
CA HIS A 687 10.94 -7.92 6.96
C HIS A 687 10.81 -8.76 8.21
N LYS A 688 10.15 -8.21 9.23
CA LYS A 688 9.87 -8.91 10.48
C LYS A 688 8.38 -9.11 10.68
N TYR A 689 8.02 -10.26 11.25
CA TYR A 689 6.66 -10.64 11.61
C TYR A 689 6.63 -11.17 13.04
N THR A 690 5.54 -10.93 13.74
CA THR A 690 5.17 -11.63 14.97
C THR A 690 4.17 -12.72 14.61
N ILE A 691 4.45 -13.95 14.99
CA ILE A 691 3.55 -15.10 14.86
C ILE A 691 2.96 -15.38 16.24
N ASN A 692 1.65 -15.22 16.38
CA ASN A 692 0.93 -15.60 17.59
C ASN A 692 0.50 -17.06 17.47
N ILE A 693 0.69 -17.86 18.53
CA ILE A 693 0.26 -19.28 18.57
C ILE A 693 -1.24 -19.37 18.88
N THR A 694 -2.03 -18.61 18.13
CA THR A 694 -3.48 -18.56 18.22
C THR A 694 -4.06 -18.66 16.81
N PRO A 695 -5.11 -19.47 16.59
CA PRO A 695 -5.81 -19.51 15.31
C PRO A 695 -6.24 -18.11 14.86
N GLU A 696 -6.05 -17.82 13.58
CA GLU A 696 -6.55 -16.59 12.96
C GLU A 696 -8.07 -16.67 12.78
N ASP A 697 -8.82 -15.85 13.52
CA ASP A 697 -10.29 -15.80 13.42
C ASP A 697 -10.77 -14.80 12.35
N ASN A 698 -10.13 -14.79 11.17
CA ASN A 698 -10.55 -14.00 10.00
C ASN A 698 -11.52 -14.77 9.08
N GLY A 699 -11.97 -15.94 9.54
CA GLY A 699 -12.85 -16.82 8.79
C GLY A 699 -12.23 -17.44 7.53
N SER A 700 -10.92 -17.27 7.32
CA SER A 700 -10.11 -17.99 6.33
C SER A 700 -10.26 -19.51 6.53
N ARG A 701 -10.56 -20.24 5.45
CA ARG A 701 -10.70 -21.71 5.47
C ARG A 701 -9.91 -22.28 4.31
N THR A 702 -8.85 -23.01 4.61
CA THR A 702 -8.18 -23.84 3.62
C THR A 702 -9.19 -24.82 3.01
N PHE A 703 -9.15 -25.01 1.68
CA PHE A 703 -10.01 -25.94 0.96
C PHE A 703 -9.82 -27.37 1.49
N GLY A 704 -10.75 -27.78 2.35
CA GLY A 704 -10.68 -29.00 3.13
C GLY A 704 -9.93 -28.79 4.46
N PHE A 705 -10.49 -29.33 5.54
CA PHE A 705 -9.78 -29.66 6.79
C PHE A 705 -9.87 -28.74 8.01
N ASN A 706 -10.88 -27.88 8.10
CA ASN A 706 -11.48 -27.54 9.41
C ASN A 706 -12.88 -28.12 9.58
N LYS A 707 -12.97 -29.45 9.44
CA LYS A 707 -13.92 -30.25 10.21
C LYS A 707 -13.10 -31.13 11.14
N GLY A 708 -12.69 -30.60 12.28
CA GLY A 708 -12.51 -31.45 13.44
C GLY A 708 -13.77 -32.28 13.61
N LYS A 709 -13.65 -33.58 13.90
CA LYS A 709 -14.80 -34.35 14.37
C LYS A 709 -15.41 -33.56 15.54
N HIS A 710 -16.66 -33.11 15.41
CA HIS A 710 -17.45 -32.78 16.59
C HIS A 710 -17.48 -34.04 17.44
N ASN A 711 -16.76 -34.04 18.56
CA ASN A 711 -17.03 -34.93 19.66
C ASN A 711 -18.36 -34.47 20.28
N ASN A 712 -19.47 -34.84 19.64
CA ASN A 712 -20.72 -34.99 20.36
C ASN A 712 -20.58 -36.24 21.21
N ASN A 713 -20.04 -36.07 22.41
CA ASN A 713 -20.32 -36.99 23.50
C ASN A 713 -21.81 -36.85 23.84
N ASN A 714 -22.63 -37.64 23.16
CA ASN A 714 -23.83 -38.21 23.74
C ASN A 714 -24.10 -39.54 23.06
N ASN A 715 -24.07 -40.58 23.89
CA ASN A 715 -24.29 -41.98 23.58
C ASN A 715 -25.44 -42.17 22.58
N ASN A 716 -25.17 -42.89 21.48
CA ASN A 716 -25.89 -44.12 21.16
C ASN A 716 -25.22 -44.88 20.02
N ASN A 717 -25.10 -46.19 20.25
CA ASN A 717 -24.74 -47.21 19.28
C ASN A 717 -25.49 -47.02 17.94
N ASN A 718 -24.74 -46.94 16.84
CA ASN A 718 -24.91 -47.77 15.65
C ASN A 718 -24.15 -47.21 14.44
N ASN A 719 -23.38 -48.10 13.82
CA ASN A 719 -23.00 -48.11 12.40
C ASN A 719 -22.12 -46.98 11.84
N SER A 720 -20.85 -47.35 11.76
CA SER A 720 -19.87 -47.00 10.73
C SER A 720 -20.40 -47.02 9.28
N GLN A 721 -19.78 -46.14 8.47
CA GLN A 721 -19.65 -46.11 7.00
C GLN A 721 -20.61 -45.21 6.20
N LYS A 722 -20.06 -44.12 5.64
CA LYS A 722 -20.15 -43.82 4.20
C LYS A 722 -19.08 -42.81 3.74
N ALA A 723 -17.94 -43.37 3.37
CA ALA A 723 -16.89 -42.83 2.49
C ALA A 723 -16.34 -44.09 1.77
N LYS A 724 -16.15 -44.22 0.46
CA LYS A 724 -16.13 -43.36 -0.73
C LYS A 724 -16.65 -44.20 -1.90
N ASN A 725 -17.23 -43.61 -2.95
CA ASN A 725 -17.39 -44.32 -4.23
C ASN A 725 -16.16 -44.06 -5.11
N SER A 726 -15.04 -44.67 -4.72
CA SER A 726 -13.90 -44.99 -5.57
C SER A 726 -13.33 -46.28 -4.97
N GLY A 727 -13.45 -47.40 -5.68
CA GLY A 727 -13.18 -48.73 -5.15
C GLY A 727 -11.75 -48.88 -4.62
N PRO A 728 -11.50 -49.83 -3.68
CA PRO A 728 -10.18 -50.07 -3.13
C PRO A 728 -9.22 -50.58 -4.22
N SER A 729 -7.97 -50.11 -4.20
CA SER A 729 -6.89 -50.67 -5.00
C SER A 729 -6.55 -52.09 -4.55
N PHE A 730 -6.11 -52.95 -5.47
CA PHE A 730 -5.78 -54.36 -5.21
C PHE A 730 -4.70 -54.50 -4.12
N GLU A 731 -3.69 -53.61 -4.11
CA GLU A 731 -2.66 -53.53 -3.05
C GLU A 731 -3.25 -53.38 -1.63
N ARG A 732 -4.28 -52.54 -1.47
CA ARG A 732 -4.91 -52.33 -0.16
C ARG A 732 -5.80 -53.51 0.24
N MET A 733 -6.20 -54.35 -0.73
CA MET A 733 -6.94 -55.58 -0.49
C MET A 733 -6.00 -56.71 -0.04
N LEU A 734 -4.87 -56.89 -0.74
CA LEU A 734 -3.83 -57.84 -0.36
C LEU A 734 -3.33 -57.60 1.07
N ALA A 735 -2.95 -56.36 1.38
CA ALA A 735 -2.44 -56.00 2.72
C ALA A 735 -3.38 -56.34 3.89
N ASN A 736 -4.68 -56.56 3.62
CA ASN A 736 -5.67 -56.87 4.65
C ASN A 736 -6.20 -58.32 4.61
N MET A 737 -5.94 -59.09 3.54
CA MET A 737 -6.58 -60.38 3.31
C MET A 737 -5.60 -61.50 2.97
N ASP A 738 -4.53 -61.21 2.22
CA ASP A 738 -3.45 -62.15 1.92
C ASP A 738 -2.65 -62.42 3.19
N THR A 739 -3.08 -63.43 3.94
CA THR A 739 -2.59 -63.73 5.28
C THR A 739 -1.35 -64.62 5.20
N ASN A 740 -1.23 -65.42 4.14
CA ASN A 740 -0.06 -66.25 3.86
C ASN A 740 1.01 -65.52 3.01
N HIS A 741 0.73 -64.30 2.56
CA HIS A 741 1.63 -63.43 1.78
C HIS A 741 2.04 -64.03 0.43
N ASP A 742 1.15 -64.76 -0.23
CA ASP A 742 1.41 -65.38 -1.53
C ASP A 742 1.11 -64.47 -2.74
N GLY A 743 0.70 -63.22 -2.48
CA GLY A 743 0.41 -62.22 -3.50
C GLY A 743 -0.95 -62.41 -4.18
N LYS A 744 -1.78 -63.34 -3.69
CA LYS A 744 -3.12 -63.63 -4.17
C LYS A 744 -4.08 -63.73 -2.97
N VAL A 745 -5.38 -63.81 -3.22
CA VAL A 745 -6.36 -64.02 -2.14
C VAL A 745 -7.10 -65.32 -2.37
N SER A 746 -6.88 -66.30 -1.50
CA SER A 746 -7.61 -67.58 -1.54
C SER A 746 -9.06 -67.43 -1.05
N LYS A 747 -9.91 -68.41 -1.36
CA LYS A 747 -11.32 -68.41 -0.90
C LYS A 747 -11.47 -68.39 0.62
N SER A 748 -10.52 -68.99 1.34
CA SER A 748 -10.45 -68.98 2.80
C SER A 748 -10.10 -67.61 3.37
N GLU A 749 -9.27 -66.85 2.65
CA GLU A 749 -8.77 -65.53 3.05
C GLU A 749 -9.72 -64.39 2.68
N ALA A 750 -10.55 -64.60 1.65
CA ALA A 750 -11.54 -63.62 1.23
C ALA A 750 -12.54 -63.31 2.37
N LYS A 751 -12.74 -62.00 2.63
CA LYS A 751 -13.65 -61.49 3.66
C LYS A 751 -14.69 -60.54 3.06
N GLY A 752 -15.86 -60.46 3.68
CA GLY A 752 -16.97 -59.59 3.25
C GLY A 752 -17.49 -59.89 1.84
N LYS A 753 -17.85 -58.84 1.07
CA LYS A 753 -18.47 -58.95 -0.26
C LYS A 753 -17.63 -59.70 -1.30
N LEU A 754 -16.31 -59.83 -1.10
CA LEU A 754 -15.43 -60.60 -1.98
C LEU A 754 -15.64 -62.10 -1.77
N LYS A 755 -15.85 -62.58 -0.54
CA LYS A 755 -16.12 -63.99 -0.23
C LYS A 755 -17.44 -64.46 -0.85
N GLU A 756 -18.46 -63.61 -0.75
CA GLU A 756 -19.79 -63.88 -1.31
C GLU A 756 -19.78 -63.95 -2.84
N ASN A 757 -18.90 -63.20 -3.49
CA ASN A 757 -18.77 -63.15 -4.96
C ASN A 757 -17.51 -63.87 -5.47
N PHE A 758 -16.85 -64.67 -4.63
CA PHE A 758 -15.53 -65.24 -4.91
C PHE A 758 -15.54 -66.04 -6.22
N ASN A 759 -16.48 -67.00 -6.34
CA ASN A 759 -16.63 -67.83 -7.53
C ASN A 759 -17.02 -67.05 -8.81
N LYS A 760 -17.50 -65.79 -8.69
CA LYS A 760 -17.79 -64.92 -9.84
C LYS A 760 -16.59 -64.07 -10.24
N ARG A 761 -15.62 -63.89 -9.33
CA ARG A 761 -14.42 -63.08 -9.51
C ARG A 761 -13.24 -63.93 -9.95
N ASP A 762 -13.09 -65.11 -9.36
CA ASP A 762 -12.20 -66.20 -9.76
C ASP A 762 -12.74 -66.79 -11.08
N LYS A 763 -12.33 -66.19 -12.20
CA LYS A 763 -12.86 -66.54 -13.54
C LYS A 763 -12.19 -67.78 -14.08
N ASN A 764 -10.92 -67.99 -13.76
CA ASN A 764 -10.18 -69.17 -14.16
C ASN A 764 -10.48 -70.40 -13.27
N LYS A 765 -11.21 -70.20 -12.16
CA LYS A 765 -11.66 -71.21 -11.19
C LYS A 765 -10.49 -71.93 -10.51
N ASP A 766 -9.36 -71.25 -10.37
CA ASP A 766 -8.17 -71.82 -9.76
C ASP A 766 -8.20 -71.75 -8.21
N GLY A 767 -9.22 -71.11 -7.64
CA GLY A 767 -9.42 -70.99 -6.19
C GLY A 767 -8.79 -69.74 -5.58
N TYR A 768 -8.19 -68.86 -6.39
CA TYR A 768 -7.52 -67.63 -5.97
C TYR A 768 -8.04 -66.43 -6.76
N ILE A 769 -7.92 -65.23 -6.20
CA ILE A 769 -8.21 -63.97 -6.91
C ILE A 769 -6.92 -63.17 -7.04
N THR A 770 -6.57 -62.84 -8.29
CA THR A 770 -5.37 -62.08 -8.66
C THR A 770 -5.68 -60.64 -9.05
N GLU A 771 -4.66 -59.80 -9.20
CA GLU A 771 -4.82 -58.37 -9.55
C GLU A 771 -5.60 -58.19 -10.85
N ASP A 772 -5.27 -59.00 -11.85
CA ASP A 772 -5.87 -58.97 -13.18
C ASP A 772 -7.36 -59.28 -13.18
N GLU A 773 -7.82 -60.10 -12.23
CA GLU A 773 -9.23 -60.44 -12.06
C GLU A 773 -10.01 -59.37 -11.28
N LEU A 774 -9.31 -58.55 -10.49
CA LEU A 774 -9.90 -57.42 -9.77
C LEU A 774 -9.96 -56.14 -10.62
N ALA A 775 -8.94 -55.92 -11.45
CA ALA A 775 -8.77 -54.73 -12.29
C ALA A 775 -9.75 -54.69 -13.48
N ARG A 776 -10.20 -55.85 -13.96
CA ARG A 776 -11.19 -55.93 -15.06
C ARG A 776 -12.61 -55.66 -14.56
N ARG A 777 -12.90 -54.43 -14.13
CA ARG A 777 -14.26 -53.86 -14.19
C ARG A 777 -14.57 -53.61 -15.66
N ASN A 778 -15.58 -54.31 -16.18
CA ASN A 778 -16.17 -54.21 -17.53
C ASN A 778 -15.72 -52.98 -18.36
N ARG A 779 -15.09 -53.27 -19.51
CA ARG A 779 -15.25 -52.44 -20.71
C ARG A 779 -16.73 -52.32 -21.06
#